data_AF-A0A2D0HHT8-F1
#
_entry.id   AF-A0A2D0HHT8-F1
#
_cell.length_a   1.000
_cell.length_b   1.000
_cell.length_c   1.000
_cell.angle_alpha   90.00
_cell.angle_beta   90.00
_cell.angle_gamma   90.00
#
_symmetry.space_group_name_H-M   'P 1'
#
loop_
_entity.id
_entity.type
_entity.pdbx_description
1 polymer ?
#
loop_
_entity_poly.entity_id
_entity_poly.type
_entity_poly.pdbx_seq_one_letter_code
_entity_poly.pdbx_strand_id
1 'polypeptide(L)'
;MAQTLTWLHLSDIHACKPRTGWDAKRVTDTLCKDLKKMQERYGLRPDLIFFTGDAAFGHIGSGEGKSIAEQFREAHDFLTTVRESFQPAIEQRNLFLVPGNHDVNRNKISRFEKQALESISSLDEITSFVKDAGIEWQRIIGRLDDYAHFLETYGYDHLLTGREHLIYADAREVAGLRVGIAGFNSAWSSSGAGRTEAGRLWMAGRFQLETLLQKLPKNDFAIALLHHPTNWLVPEENPTFGRQLERDFPFVLHGHEHQDFVRSDASTGHTVISAGACHEWSESKNNGYNFVQLDFVNRTGKVWLREYDSTGGGWIPRIIHNRTDDSGCWILEHLTPWMEKLCSSVAAKKNFKPTVEDNIPIEIPPESKVDRAEDYEVRYRKAVADKLDYVQLFGIDVPRESKEYSLTVAYVSLNLSDEDEEAIEAEELEGDINELTARDQTTFPAEQVFDNLCDKGRLLIRGVAGSGKTTLLRWAAVQSAINELVSRDTARQKLPLIKPSLSKLDGEPDTKFSDNSGDWREKIPFIIRLRDCTNGQLPRPGQFPLLLAKELPDPPANWIDDILKSGRALVMFDGVDEVPQQARDETMREIRQLMKTYPDNYYVVTTRPEAVERVEFIGLGFVSARVEPMTPPDRDTFIDRWHDAMEVRLRNWNEAADLRALAKRLKQRLEATPAVARLTSNPLLCAVVCALHRARNENLPETPVDLCEKLCEMLLDRRDKERLSFEAQKLINEAYGQLEFRVRKGLLSQLAFHMVSSGVSAITEAEADQQIAEVLGSYKHFNIKACDIRRALVERSGILQESSEQRIEFLHNTLKEFLAAERFVNIGDVQILANNTDEASWQPVILFAVALPRDGSRFATELVRAVLEKTPLNTPSKARSKQDQLEAAKLRSKQFFFLRCYTNAYQLNDPEISQAFAQLSEQLLPPQNLTDATVLASCGEAIIPYLKKQTGWKAAERAACVRTLGLIGDQRARDLLKEFLDDSTLKVAQELVSFVDDWSQISVIRQHVEEDELLPISIPRKLHDLNSLSKLTNLTSLYLSGTQVSDVSALANLTNLTELKSFQNAGERYFSSG
;
A
#
# COMPACT_ATOMS: atom_id res chain seq x y z
N MET A 1 39.40 -22.87 -12.46
CA MET A 1 38.63 -21.87 -11.70
C MET A 1 38.64 -22.30 -10.25
N ALA A 2 38.98 -21.39 -9.32
CA ALA A 2 39.15 -21.73 -7.91
C ALA A 2 37.86 -22.35 -7.34
N GLN A 3 37.96 -23.59 -6.83
CA GLN A 3 36.88 -24.34 -6.16
C GLN A 3 37.05 -24.22 -4.64
N THR A 4 37.41 -23.04 -4.17
CA THR A 4 37.70 -22.78 -2.76
C THR A 4 36.77 -21.71 -2.22
N LEU A 5 36.29 -21.90 -1.00
CA LEU A 5 35.59 -20.87 -0.22
C LEU A 5 36.52 -20.43 0.91
N THR A 6 36.81 -19.14 1.01
CA THR A 6 37.63 -18.57 2.08
C THR A 6 36.81 -17.58 2.90
N TRP A 7 36.89 -17.62 4.22
CA TRP A 7 36.34 -16.56 5.06
C TRP A 7 37.30 -16.13 6.17
N LEU A 8 37.11 -14.89 6.61
CA LEU A 8 37.74 -14.32 7.80
C LEU A 8 36.71 -14.32 8.94
N HIS A 9 37.08 -14.83 10.10
CA HIS A 9 36.22 -14.86 11.29
C HIS A 9 36.83 -14.00 12.40
N LEU A 10 36.07 -12.98 12.79
CA LEU A 10 36.38 -11.98 13.81
C LEU A 10 35.29 -11.97 14.87
N SER A 11 35.62 -11.50 16.08
CA SER A 11 34.66 -11.34 17.17
C SER A 11 35.23 -10.41 18.25
N ASP A 12 34.36 -9.91 19.13
CA ASP A 12 34.72 -9.30 20.42
C ASP A 12 35.80 -8.19 20.30
N ILE A 13 35.44 -7.06 19.65
CA ILE A 13 36.32 -5.88 19.56
C ILE A 13 36.14 -4.94 20.76
N HIS A 14 34.96 -5.01 21.40
CA HIS A 14 34.59 -4.20 22.56
C HIS A 14 34.86 -2.70 22.38
N ALA A 15 34.42 -2.11 21.26
CA ALA A 15 34.68 -0.71 20.95
C ALA A 15 34.22 0.20 22.08
N CYS A 16 35.14 0.99 22.65
CA CYS A 16 34.87 1.84 23.81
C CYS A 16 36.08 2.73 24.13
N LYS A 17 36.26 3.87 23.43
CA LYS A 17 37.41 4.79 23.64
C LYS A 17 37.86 5.00 25.10
N PRO A 18 36.97 5.22 26.09
CA PRO A 18 37.37 5.45 27.48
C PRO A 18 37.95 4.22 28.19
N ARG A 19 37.66 3.02 27.68
CA ARG A 19 38.19 1.74 28.18
C ARG A 19 39.34 1.24 27.31
N THR A 20 39.30 1.44 26.00
CA THR A 20 40.27 0.92 25.02
C THR A 20 41.49 1.83 24.81
N GLY A 21 41.37 3.14 25.04
CA GLY A 21 42.50 4.09 25.01
C GLY A 21 43.27 4.16 23.68
N TRP A 22 44.57 4.48 23.74
CA TRP A 22 45.48 4.55 22.57
C TRP A 22 45.84 3.17 21.99
N ASP A 23 45.53 2.08 22.71
CA ASP A 23 45.96 0.71 22.39
C ASP A 23 45.12 0.04 21.29
N ALA A 24 43.83 0.34 21.18
CA ALA A 24 42.97 -0.26 20.15
C ALA A 24 43.45 0.06 18.73
N LYS A 25 43.87 1.30 18.47
CA LYS A 25 44.43 1.68 17.16
C LYS A 25 45.69 0.88 16.82
N ARG A 26 46.56 0.62 17.81
CA ARG A 26 47.77 -0.20 17.63
C ARG A 26 47.41 -1.63 17.21
N VAL A 27 46.46 -2.25 17.91
CA VAL A 27 46.01 -3.62 17.62
C VAL A 27 45.35 -3.68 16.24
N THR A 28 44.48 -2.74 15.88
CA THR A 28 43.85 -2.65 14.54
C THR A 28 44.87 -2.44 13.41
N ASP A 29 45.82 -1.51 13.57
CA ASP A 29 46.86 -1.25 12.55
C ASP A 29 47.75 -2.48 12.34
N THR A 30 48.11 -3.17 13.43
CA THR A 30 48.90 -4.42 13.35
C THR A 30 48.08 -5.58 12.80
N LEU A 31 46.77 -5.64 13.06
CA LEU A 31 45.85 -6.62 12.48
C LEU A 31 45.80 -6.45 10.97
N CYS A 32 45.55 -5.24 10.48
CA CYS A 32 45.50 -4.96 9.04
C CYS A 32 46.82 -5.27 8.33
N LYS A 33 47.96 -5.06 9.00
CA LYS A 33 49.28 -5.49 8.49
C LYS A 33 49.39 -7.01 8.42
N ASP A 34 48.87 -7.72 9.40
CA ASP A 34 48.88 -9.19 9.40
C ASP A 34 47.94 -9.77 8.34
N LEU A 35 46.72 -9.22 8.19
CA LEU A 35 45.77 -9.63 7.14
C LEU A 35 46.39 -9.49 5.74
N LYS A 36 47.08 -8.37 5.46
CA LYS A 36 47.85 -8.18 4.22
C LYS A 36 48.93 -9.24 4.04
N LYS A 37 49.70 -9.55 5.09
CA LYS A 37 50.70 -10.63 5.04
C LYS A 37 50.07 -11.99 4.78
N MET A 38 48.91 -12.28 5.37
CA MET A 38 48.20 -13.55 5.13
C MET A 38 47.73 -13.65 3.67
N GLN A 39 47.23 -12.56 3.11
CA GLN A 39 46.89 -12.50 1.69
C GLN A 39 48.12 -12.68 0.79
N GLU A 40 49.20 -11.94 1.04
CA GLU A 40 50.42 -11.98 0.21
C GLU A 40 51.13 -13.34 0.29
N ARG A 41 51.23 -13.92 1.48
CA ARG A 41 52.03 -15.14 1.72
C ARG A 41 51.26 -16.41 1.42
N TYR A 42 49.96 -16.45 1.70
CA TYR A 42 49.15 -17.66 1.60
C TYR A 42 47.99 -17.55 0.59
N GLY A 43 47.83 -16.40 -0.08
CA GLY A 43 46.72 -16.16 -1.00
C GLY A 43 45.36 -16.04 -0.32
N LEU A 44 45.33 -15.81 1.00
CA LEU A 44 44.10 -15.76 1.80
C LEU A 44 43.41 -14.40 1.67
N ARG A 45 42.67 -14.23 0.57
CA ARG A 45 41.70 -13.15 0.41
C ARG A 45 40.30 -13.73 0.65
N PRO A 46 39.56 -13.28 1.68
CA PRO A 46 38.29 -13.88 2.02
C PRO A 46 37.21 -13.53 0.98
N ASP A 47 36.32 -14.48 0.72
CA ASP A 47 35.07 -14.27 -0.01
C ASP A 47 34.01 -13.65 0.91
N LEU A 48 34.03 -14.05 2.19
CA LEU A 48 33.10 -13.66 3.23
C LEU A 48 33.85 -13.22 4.49
N ILE A 49 33.31 -12.24 5.22
CA ILE A 49 33.80 -11.88 6.55
C ILE A 49 32.65 -12.08 7.54
N PHE A 50 32.94 -12.82 8.62
CA PHE A 50 32.01 -13.09 9.71
C PHE A 50 32.48 -12.37 10.97
N PHE A 51 31.57 -11.62 11.59
CA PHE A 51 31.78 -10.96 12.88
C PHE A 51 30.77 -11.48 13.91
N THR A 52 31.22 -12.30 14.85
CA THR A 52 30.31 -13.03 15.76
C THR A 52 30.04 -12.32 17.08
N GLY A 53 29.73 -11.02 17.03
CA GLY A 53 29.22 -10.23 18.16
C GLY A 53 30.26 -9.49 18.99
N ASP A 54 29.76 -8.71 19.95
CA ASP A 54 30.52 -7.83 20.82
C ASP A 54 31.32 -6.76 20.06
N ALA A 55 30.60 -6.09 19.15
CA ALA A 55 31.07 -4.91 18.44
C ALA A 55 31.26 -3.72 19.40
N ALA A 56 30.34 -3.54 20.35
CA ALA A 56 30.38 -2.55 21.40
C ALA A 56 30.77 -3.16 22.76
N PHE A 57 30.87 -2.33 23.80
CA PHE A 57 31.12 -2.76 25.20
C PHE A 57 29.88 -2.58 26.11
N GLY A 58 28.80 -2.03 25.56
CA GLY A 58 27.57 -1.66 26.25
C GLY A 58 27.56 -0.17 26.61
N HIS A 59 26.37 0.39 26.83
CA HIS A 59 26.24 1.79 27.24
C HIS A 59 26.86 1.99 28.63
N ILE A 60 27.91 2.81 28.72
CA ILE A 60 28.65 3.09 29.98
C ILE A 60 28.60 4.57 30.42
N GLY A 61 27.87 5.42 29.69
CA GLY A 61 27.62 6.81 30.05
C GLY A 61 27.45 7.75 28.85
N SER A 62 27.34 9.06 29.12
CA SER A 62 27.07 10.10 28.12
C SER A 62 28.29 10.94 27.70
N GLY A 63 29.49 10.61 28.18
CA GLY A 63 30.74 11.26 27.73
C GLY A 63 31.25 10.69 26.40
N GLU A 64 32.25 11.34 25.80
CA GLU A 64 32.80 10.92 24.50
C GLU A 64 33.25 9.45 24.50
N GLY A 65 32.71 8.66 23.56
CA GLY A 65 33.00 7.23 23.40
C GLY A 65 32.37 6.33 24.47
N LYS A 66 31.54 6.89 25.37
CA LYS A 66 30.81 6.13 26.40
C LYS A 66 29.43 5.67 25.95
N SER A 67 28.84 6.37 24.98
CA SER A 67 27.54 6.01 24.43
C SER A 67 27.67 4.81 23.48
N ILE A 68 26.72 3.88 23.52
CA ILE A 68 26.78 2.67 22.69
C ILE A 68 26.72 3.00 21.18
N ALA A 69 26.02 4.07 20.79
CA ALA A 69 25.98 4.54 19.40
C ALA A 69 27.36 5.00 18.89
N GLU A 70 28.16 5.71 19.72
CA GLU A 70 29.52 6.09 19.34
C GLU A 70 30.45 4.87 19.27
N GLN A 71 30.23 3.87 20.11
CA GLN A 71 30.96 2.60 20.09
C GLN A 71 30.66 1.84 18.79
N PHE A 72 29.39 1.79 18.34
CA PHE A 72 29.02 1.18 17.06
C PHE A 72 29.61 1.90 15.84
N ARG A 73 29.75 3.23 15.90
CA ARG A 73 30.50 3.96 14.86
C ARG A 73 31.96 3.52 14.80
N GLU A 74 32.63 3.39 15.94
CA GLU A 74 34.01 2.89 16.01
C GLU A 74 34.12 1.45 15.48
N ALA A 75 33.12 0.61 15.76
CA ALA A 75 33.02 -0.73 15.18
C ALA A 75 32.87 -0.71 13.66
N HIS A 76 32.05 0.19 13.10
CA HIS A 76 31.95 0.38 11.65
C HIS A 76 33.30 0.75 11.04
N ASP A 77 34.00 1.73 11.61
CA ASP A 77 35.30 2.20 11.11
C ASP A 77 36.34 1.06 11.13
N PHE A 78 36.35 0.25 12.19
CA PHE A 78 37.19 -0.94 12.29
C PHE A 78 36.91 -1.93 11.16
N LEU A 79 35.63 -2.29 10.95
CA LEU A 79 35.22 -3.26 9.93
C LEU A 79 35.50 -2.78 8.50
N THR A 80 35.31 -1.48 8.25
CA THR A 80 35.68 -0.84 6.98
C THR A 80 37.19 -0.95 6.75
N THR A 81 38.01 -0.63 7.75
CA THR A 81 39.48 -0.73 7.65
C THR A 81 39.94 -2.16 7.39
N VAL A 82 39.32 -3.15 8.06
CA VAL A 82 39.59 -4.58 7.82
C VAL A 82 39.27 -4.97 6.37
N ARG A 83 38.10 -4.58 5.85
CA ARG A 83 37.70 -4.90 4.47
C ARG A 83 38.61 -4.28 3.41
N GLU A 84 39.03 -3.03 3.65
CA GLU A 84 39.91 -2.29 2.77
C GLU A 84 41.38 -2.71 2.88
N SER A 85 41.73 -3.53 3.89
CA SER A 85 43.08 -4.08 4.00
C SER A 85 43.40 -5.09 2.89
N PHE A 86 42.38 -5.70 2.27
CA PHE A 86 42.53 -6.69 1.20
C PHE A 86 42.53 -6.05 -0.19
N GLN A 87 43.17 -6.72 -1.17
CA GLN A 87 43.15 -6.30 -2.57
C GLN A 87 42.68 -7.43 -3.52
N PRO A 88 41.53 -7.28 -4.21
CA PRO A 88 40.57 -6.18 -4.10
C PRO A 88 39.86 -6.19 -2.76
N ALA A 89 39.41 -5.00 -2.33
CA ALA A 89 38.65 -4.82 -1.10
C ALA A 89 37.41 -5.72 -1.07
N ILE A 90 37.00 -6.12 0.13
CA ILE A 90 35.81 -6.95 0.29
C ILE A 90 34.57 -6.05 0.27
N GLU A 91 33.56 -6.43 -0.50
CA GLU A 91 32.30 -5.68 -0.58
C GLU A 91 31.49 -5.77 0.72
N GLN A 92 30.71 -4.73 1.02
CA GLN A 92 29.99 -4.61 2.29
C GLN A 92 28.95 -5.69 2.49
N ARG A 93 28.25 -6.04 1.41
CA ARG A 93 27.27 -7.13 1.38
C ARG A 93 27.87 -8.50 1.71
N ASN A 94 29.20 -8.64 1.75
CA ASN A 94 29.89 -9.89 2.12
C ASN A 94 30.40 -9.89 3.56
N LEU A 95 30.05 -8.85 4.34
CA LEU A 95 30.27 -8.81 5.79
C LEU A 95 28.96 -9.17 6.50
N PHE A 96 29.04 -10.12 7.43
CA PHE A 96 27.90 -10.64 8.17
C PHE A 96 28.16 -10.56 9.67
N LEU A 97 27.24 -9.94 10.40
CA LEU A 97 27.37 -9.67 11.84
C LEU A 97 26.23 -10.33 12.61
N VAL A 98 26.46 -10.79 13.82
CA VAL A 98 25.40 -11.16 14.80
C VAL A 98 25.63 -10.41 16.11
N PRO A 99 24.59 -10.07 16.89
CA PRO A 99 24.77 -9.32 18.13
C PRO A 99 25.34 -10.20 19.26
N GLY A 100 26.19 -9.59 20.10
CA GLY A 100 26.70 -10.17 21.34
C GLY A 100 26.14 -9.52 22.62
N ASN A 101 26.49 -10.05 23.79
CA ASN A 101 25.96 -9.56 25.06
C ASN A 101 26.45 -8.15 25.43
N HIS A 102 27.56 -7.69 24.86
CA HIS A 102 28.03 -6.32 25.02
C HIS A 102 27.41 -5.35 23.99
N ASP A 103 26.73 -5.85 22.95
CA ASP A 103 25.96 -5.02 22.01
C ASP A 103 24.59 -4.59 22.58
N VAL A 104 24.23 -5.14 23.74
CA VAL A 104 23.01 -4.80 24.47
C VAL A 104 23.14 -3.45 25.19
N ASN A 105 22.15 -2.57 25.00
CA ASN A 105 22.04 -1.35 25.77
C ASN A 105 21.54 -1.64 27.20
N ARG A 106 22.49 -1.72 28.13
CA ARG A 106 22.23 -2.07 29.53
C ARG A 106 21.29 -1.10 30.26
N ASN A 107 21.19 0.16 29.81
CA ASN A 107 20.27 1.13 30.40
C ASN A 107 18.80 0.85 30.06
N LYS A 108 18.55 0.04 29.02
CA LYS A 108 17.21 -0.39 28.64
C LYS A 108 16.78 -1.68 29.36
N ILE A 109 17.63 -2.25 30.22
CA ILE A 109 17.29 -3.44 31.01
C ILE A 109 16.66 -3.04 32.34
N SER A 110 15.37 -3.35 32.49
CA SER A 110 14.63 -3.14 33.74
C SER A 110 14.69 -4.35 34.67
N ARG A 111 14.42 -4.13 35.96
CA ARG A 111 14.27 -5.20 36.96
C ARG A 111 13.14 -6.17 36.61
N PHE A 112 12.07 -5.67 35.99
CA PHE A 112 10.90 -6.47 35.61
C PHE A 112 11.20 -7.41 34.45
N GLU A 113 11.94 -6.97 33.42
CA GLU A 113 12.34 -7.84 32.30
C GLU A 113 13.27 -8.96 32.76
N LYS A 114 14.16 -8.66 33.71
CA LYS A 114 15.02 -9.69 34.31
C LYS A 114 14.19 -10.75 35.06
N GLN A 115 13.23 -10.30 35.87
CA GLN A 115 12.34 -11.21 36.60
C GLN A 115 11.43 -12.01 35.66
N ALA A 116 10.97 -11.42 34.55
CA ALA A 116 10.17 -12.10 33.54
C ALA A 116 10.95 -13.25 32.89
N LEU A 117 12.19 -13.00 32.45
CA LEU A 117 13.05 -14.04 31.87
C LEU A 117 13.40 -15.15 32.88
N GLU A 118 13.59 -14.80 34.15
CA GLU A 118 13.85 -15.75 35.25
C GLU A 118 12.59 -16.58 35.62
N SER A 119 11.39 -16.12 35.24
CA SER A 119 10.12 -16.82 35.54
C SER A 119 9.70 -17.85 34.49
N ILE A 120 10.30 -17.80 33.30
CA ILE A 120 9.99 -18.73 32.20
C ILE A 120 10.54 -20.11 32.56
N SER A 121 9.69 -21.13 32.43
CA SER A 121 10.02 -22.48 32.92
C SER A 121 9.88 -23.58 31.86
N SER A 122 9.49 -23.24 30.62
CA SER A 122 9.30 -24.22 29.56
C SER A 122 9.66 -23.70 28.16
N LEU A 123 9.96 -24.65 27.26
CA LEU A 123 10.27 -24.36 25.85
C LEU A 123 9.09 -23.82 25.05
N ASP A 124 7.87 -24.26 25.37
CA ASP A 124 6.67 -23.79 24.65
C ASP A 124 6.33 -22.36 25.03
N GLU A 125 6.54 -22.00 26.31
CA GLU A 125 6.37 -20.64 26.81
C GLU A 125 7.36 -19.67 26.15
N ILE A 126 8.66 -20.01 26.11
CA ILE A 126 9.65 -19.15 25.43
C ILE A 126 9.41 -19.09 23.92
N THR A 127 8.98 -20.19 23.30
CA THR A 127 8.71 -20.24 21.86
C THR A 127 7.51 -19.37 21.50
N SER A 128 6.40 -19.44 22.26
CA SER A 128 5.24 -18.56 22.07
C SER A 128 5.65 -17.10 22.30
N PHE A 129 6.35 -16.84 23.41
CA PHE A 129 6.80 -15.49 23.78
C PHE A 129 7.59 -14.80 22.67
N VAL A 130 8.53 -15.51 22.05
CA VAL A 130 9.33 -14.97 20.92
C VAL A 130 8.52 -14.95 19.62
N LYS A 131 7.73 -15.98 19.33
CA LYS A 131 6.95 -16.11 18.09
C LYS A 131 5.85 -15.05 17.96
N ASP A 132 5.15 -14.76 19.05
CA ASP A 132 4.02 -13.83 19.06
C ASP A 132 4.47 -12.38 18.79
N ALA A 133 5.77 -12.10 18.99
CA ALA A 133 6.42 -10.80 18.75
C ALA A 133 5.66 -9.60 19.34
N GLY A 134 4.89 -9.84 20.40
CA GLY A 134 4.00 -8.88 21.05
C GLY A 134 4.77 -7.82 21.86
N ILE A 135 4.02 -7.01 22.62
CA ILE A 135 4.58 -5.85 23.34
C ILE A 135 5.71 -6.23 24.31
N GLU A 136 5.60 -7.38 24.99
CA GLU A 136 6.64 -7.85 25.92
C GLU A 136 7.92 -8.26 25.19
N TRP A 137 7.80 -8.92 24.02
CA TRP A 137 8.95 -9.18 23.14
C TRP A 137 9.58 -7.88 22.65
N GLN A 138 8.79 -6.91 22.18
CA GLN A 138 9.29 -5.61 21.70
C GLN A 138 10.08 -4.85 22.77
N ARG A 139 9.67 -4.95 24.04
CA ARG A 139 10.42 -4.39 25.18
C ARG A 139 11.75 -5.09 25.39
N ILE A 140 11.73 -6.42 25.40
CA ILE A 140 12.93 -7.22 25.57
C ILE A 140 13.91 -7.00 24.43
N ILE A 141 13.47 -7.08 23.17
CA ILE A 141 14.34 -6.90 21.99
C ILE A 141 14.81 -5.45 21.83
N GLY A 142 14.06 -4.46 22.35
CA GLY A 142 14.40 -3.04 22.29
C GLY A 142 15.74 -2.67 22.96
N ARG A 143 16.28 -3.57 23.80
CA ARG A 143 17.66 -3.45 24.32
C ARG A 143 18.73 -3.51 23.22
N LEU A 144 18.38 -4.00 22.03
CA LEU A 144 19.23 -4.08 20.84
C LEU A 144 18.83 -3.05 19.76
N ASP A 145 17.94 -2.07 20.04
CA ASP A 145 17.59 -1.04 19.04
C ASP A 145 18.83 -0.29 18.53
N ASP A 146 19.80 -0.03 19.42
CA ASP A 146 21.03 0.65 19.05
C ASP A 146 21.86 -0.18 18.05
N TYR A 147 21.83 -1.51 18.19
CA TYR A 147 22.45 -2.45 17.24
C TYR A 147 21.68 -2.47 15.91
N ALA A 148 20.34 -2.52 15.95
CA ALA A 148 19.50 -2.47 14.75
C ALA A 148 19.71 -1.16 13.97
N HIS A 149 19.77 -0.04 14.69
CA HIS A 149 20.02 1.28 14.13
C HIS A 149 21.43 1.40 13.56
N PHE A 150 22.43 0.80 14.21
CA PHE A 150 23.79 0.67 13.66
C PHE A 150 23.78 -0.06 12.32
N LEU A 151 23.07 -1.18 12.20
CA LEU A 151 22.98 -1.91 10.94
C LEU A 151 22.34 -1.07 9.82
N GLU A 152 21.23 -0.39 10.11
CA GLU A 152 20.51 0.46 9.16
C GLU A 152 21.34 1.69 8.75
N THR A 153 21.93 2.39 9.71
CA THR A 153 22.68 3.64 9.48
C THR A 153 23.88 3.44 8.57
N TYR A 154 24.56 2.30 8.70
CA TYR A 154 25.80 2.05 7.98
C TYR A 154 25.64 1.12 6.77
N GLY A 155 24.40 0.82 6.35
CA GLY A 155 24.12 0.08 5.10
C GLY A 155 24.36 -1.43 5.18
N TYR A 156 24.01 -2.04 6.31
CA TYR A 156 24.00 -3.49 6.52
C TYR A 156 22.59 -4.09 6.34
N ASP A 157 21.84 -3.60 5.36
CA ASP A 157 20.41 -3.91 5.16
C ASP A 157 20.15 -5.41 4.95
N HIS A 158 21.11 -6.13 4.36
CA HIS A 158 21.03 -7.58 4.16
C HIS A 158 21.00 -8.38 5.47
N LEU A 159 21.33 -7.74 6.60
CA LEU A 159 21.26 -8.34 7.95
C LEU A 159 19.94 -8.01 8.68
N LEU A 160 19.05 -7.21 8.07
CA LEU A 160 17.79 -6.75 8.66
C LEU A 160 16.55 -7.48 8.09
N THR A 161 16.72 -8.62 7.43
CA THR A 161 15.62 -9.41 6.83
C THR A 161 14.66 -10.04 7.85
N GLY A 162 15.04 -10.08 9.12
CA GLY A 162 14.21 -10.51 10.26
C GLY A 162 14.33 -9.52 11.41
N ARG A 163 14.07 -8.24 11.12
CA ARG A 163 14.25 -7.09 12.02
C ARG A 163 13.52 -7.27 13.36
N GLU A 164 12.40 -8.01 13.35
CA GLU A 164 11.58 -8.34 14.52
C GLU A 164 12.32 -9.15 15.59
N HIS A 165 13.31 -9.96 15.22
CA HIS A 165 14.10 -10.80 16.13
C HIS A 165 15.62 -10.54 16.02
N LEU A 166 16.02 -9.67 15.08
CA LEU A 166 17.40 -9.42 14.66
C LEU A 166 18.13 -10.71 14.24
N ILE A 167 17.40 -11.54 13.49
CA ILE A 167 17.92 -12.73 12.81
C ILE A 167 17.87 -12.50 11.31
N TYR A 168 18.73 -13.17 10.54
CA TYR A 168 18.71 -13.06 9.08
C TYR A 168 19.12 -14.35 8.39
N ALA A 169 18.63 -14.49 7.17
CA ALA A 169 18.96 -15.58 6.28
C ALA A 169 19.31 -15.01 4.90
N ASP A 170 20.52 -15.30 4.42
CA ASP A 170 21.02 -14.78 3.15
C ASP A 170 21.83 -15.88 2.42
N ALA A 171 22.22 -15.62 1.17
CA ALA A 171 23.09 -16.50 0.42
C ALA A 171 24.05 -15.72 -0.51
N ARG A 172 25.25 -16.28 -0.73
CA ARG A 172 26.25 -15.75 -1.67
C ARG A 172 26.70 -16.85 -2.63
N GLU A 173 26.85 -16.49 -3.90
CA GLU A 173 27.45 -17.36 -4.91
C GLU A 173 28.97 -17.25 -4.81
N VAL A 174 29.63 -18.34 -4.41
CA VAL A 174 31.09 -18.41 -4.27
C VAL A 174 31.57 -19.71 -4.91
N ALA A 175 32.57 -19.61 -5.80
CA ALA A 175 33.13 -20.77 -6.50
C ALA A 175 32.09 -21.63 -7.27
N GLY A 176 30.96 -21.02 -7.69
CA GLY A 176 29.85 -21.71 -8.36
C GLY A 176 28.97 -22.55 -7.45
N LEU A 177 29.06 -22.33 -6.13
CA LEU A 177 28.18 -22.88 -5.11
C LEU A 177 27.40 -21.74 -4.45
N ARG A 178 26.14 -22.01 -4.13
CA ARG A 178 25.32 -21.08 -3.37
C ARG A 178 25.45 -21.38 -1.88
N VAL A 179 26.21 -20.54 -1.18
CA VAL A 179 26.49 -20.65 0.26
C VAL A 179 25.41 -19.89 1.03
N GLY A 180 24.59 -20.60 1.79
CA GLY A 180 23.61 -20.02 2.72
C GLY A 180 24.26 -19.54 4.01
N ILE A 181 23.72 -18.48 4.60
CA ILE A 181 24.24 -17.86 5.82
C ILE A 181 23.04 -17.58 6.72
N ALA A 182 23.07 -18.13 7.93
CA ALA A 182 22.02 -17.98 8.93
C ALA A 182 22.58 -17.27 10.18
N GLY A 183 22.16 -16.03 10.40
CA GLY A 183 22.52 -15.25 11.57
C GLY A 183 21.48 -15.39 12.67
N PHE A 184 21.89 -15.97 13.80
CA PHE A 184 21.06 -16.12 14.98
C PHE A 184 21.31 -14.98 15.98
N ASN A 185 20.28 -14.64 16.76
CA ASN A 185 20.40 -13.70 17.86
C ASN A 185 20.48 -14.48 19.19
N SER A 186 21.69 -14.64 19.72
CA SER A 186 21.92 -15.24 21.04
C SER A 186 21.97 -14.22 22.18
N ALA A 187 21.83 -12.93 21.90
CA ALA A 187 22.07 -11.85 22.86
C ALA A 187 20.80 -11.24 23.46
N TRP A 188 19.63 -11.47 22.85
CA TRP A 188 18.39 -10.80 23.24
C TRP A 188 17.97 -11.04 24.71
N SER A 189 18.28 -12.20 25.29
CA SER A 189 17.98 -12.49 26.70
C SER A 189 19.11 -12.08 27.65
N SER A 190 20.25 -11.62 27.14
CA SER A 190 21.40 -11.26 27.95
C SER A 190 21.16 -9.94 28.68
N SER A 191 21.74 -9.83 29.87
CA SER A 191 21.85 -8.60 30.65
C SER A 191 23.21 -7.91 30.54
N GLY A 192 24.13 -8.49 29.76
CA GLY A 192 25.51 -8.01 29.62
C GLY A 192 26.35 -8.24 30.86
N ALA A 193 25.99 -9.19 31.73
CA ALA A 193 26.68 -9.48 33.00
C ALA A 193 27.86 -10.46 32.86
N GLY A 194 28.21 -10.85 31.62
CA GLY A 194 29.35 -11.73 31.32
C GLY A 194 29.16 -13.12 31.91
N ARG A 195 30.22 -13.69 32.52
CA ARG A 195 30.28 -15.10 32.99
C ARG A 195 29.18 -15.53 33.95
N THR A 196 28.46 -14.62 34.60
CA THR A 196 27.34 -14.98 35.47
C THR A 196 26.10 -15.47 34.72
N GLU A 197 26.09 -15.34 33.38
CA GLU A 197 24.98 -15.74 32.50
C GLU A 197 25.19 -17.14 31.88
N ALA A 198 26.33 -17.77 32.12
CA ALA A 198 26.61 -19.11 31.60
C ALA A 198 25.56 -20.13 32.09
N GLY A 199 24.93 -20.82 31.14
CA GLY A 199 23.88 -21.80 31.37
C GLY A 199 22.51 -21.20 31.74
N ARG A 200 22.30 -19.89 31.46
CA ARG A 200 21.10 -19.14 31.87
C ARG A 200 20.45 -18.34 30.76
N LEU A 201 21.02 -18.33 29.56
CA LEU A 201 20.49 -17.55 28.44
C LEU A 201 19.37 -18.32 27.73
N TRP A 202 18.29 -17.62 27.42
CA TRP A 202 17.23 -18.10 26.54
C TRP A 202 17.52 -17.63 25.13
N MET A 203 17.52 -18.53 24.16
CA MET A 203 17.68 -18.20 22.75
C MET A 203 16.37 -18.27 21.97
N ALA A 204 15.40 -19.05 22.46
CA ALA A 204 14.29 -19.56 21.66
C ALA A 204 14.81 -20.29 20.41
N GLY A 205 15.82 -21.16 20.61
CA GLY A 205 16.61 -21.75 19.55
C GLY A 205 15.78 -22.52 18.53
N ARG A 206 14.73 -23.22 18.98
CA ARG A 206 13.79 -23.93 18.09
C ARG A 206 13.09 -22.99 17.12
N PHE A 207 12.54 -21.88 17.63
CA PHE A 207 11.85 -20.87 16.82
C PHE A 207 12.79 -20.23 15.80
N GLN A 208 13.97 -19.78 16.25
CA GLN A 208 14.94 -19.13 15.35
C GLN A 208 15.40 -20.11 14.26
N LEU A 209 15.67 -21.37 14.61
CA LEU A 209 16.08 -22.39 13.65
C LEU A 209 15.01 -22.67 12.59
N GLU A 210 13.77 -22.94 13.01
CA GLU A 210 12.66 -23.23 12.09
C GLU A 210 12.41 -22.03 11.15
N THR A 211 12.46 -20.81 11.70
CA THR A 211 12.28 -19.56 10.92
C THR A 211 13.41 -19.35 9.92
N LEU A 212 14.66 -19.52 10.33
CA LEU A 212 15.82 -19.31 9.46
C LEU A 212 15.91 -20.38 8.37
N LEU A 213 15.61 -21.64 8.65
CA LEU A 213 15.57 -22.69 7.63
C LEU A 213 14.48 -22.44 6.57
N GLN A 214 13.34 -21.84 6.97
CA GLN A 214 12.29 -21.44 6.02
C GLN A 214 12.67 -20.22 5.19
N LYS A 215 13.34 -19.22 5.80
CA LYS A 215 13.74 -17.97 5.13
C LYS A 215 15.04 -18.13 4.31
N LEU A 216 15.85 -19.16 4.57
CA LEU A 216 17.11 -19.40 3.85
C LEU A 216 16.87 -19.54 2.35
N PRO A 217 17.48 -18.66 1.52
CA PRO A 217 17.40 -18.82 0.08
C PRO A 217 17.97 -20.18 -0.33
N LYS A 218 17.40 -20.77 -1.40
CA LYS A 218 17.86 -22.06 -1.93
C LYS A 218 19.38 -22.09 -2.02
N ASN A 219 20.01 -22.98 -1.28
CA ASN A 219 21.47 -23.06 -1.15
C ASN A 219 21.93 -24.51 -1.35
N ASP A 220 23.24 -24.69 -1.52
CA ASP A 220 23.84 -26.01 -1.59
C ASP A 220 24.29 -26.50 -0.20
N PHE A 221 24.71 -25.57 0.67
CA PHE A 221 24.88 -25.77 2.12
C PHE A 221 24.77 -24.40 2.83
N ALA A 222 24.69 -24.41 4.17
CA ALA A 222 24.61 -23.18 4.96
C ALA A 222 25.57 -23.14 6.15
N ILE A 223 25.97 -21.93 6.56
CA ILE A 223 26.80 -21.65 7.74
C ILE A 223 25.94 -20.92 8.78
N ALA A 224 25.97 -21.37 10.03
CA ALA A 224 25.28 -20.72 11.14
C ALA A 224 26.23 -19.81 11.93
N LEU A 225 25.76 -18.61 12.28
CA LEU A 225 26.48 -17.62 13.06
C LEU A 225 25.71 -17.34 14.36
N LEU A 226 26.40 -17.38 15.50
CA LEU A 226 25.88 -17.05 16.83
C LEU A 226 26.97 -16.41 17.67
N HIS A 227 26.66 -15.65 18.71
CA HIS A 227 27.69 -15.09 19.59
C HIS A 227 28.01 -16.04 20.75
N HIS A 228 26.98 -16.49 21.49
CA HIS A 228 27.15 -17.39 22.63
C HIS A 228 27.09 -18.87 22.20
N PRO A 229 28.07 -19.72 22.57
CA PRO A 229 28.00 -21.15 22.30
C PRO A 229 26.87 -21.83 23.10
N THR A 230 26.42 -23.01 22.65
CA THR A 230 25.17 -23.61 23.16
C THR A 230 25.23 -24.02 24.64
N ASN A 231 26.41 -24.15 25.23
CA ASN A 231 26.62 -24.37 26.66
C ASN A 231 26.27 -23.14 27.53
N TRP A 232 26.06 -21.96 26.94
CA TRP A 232 25.55 -20.78 27.64
C TRP A 232 24.03 -20.75 27.76
N LEU A 233 23.36 -21.59 26.98
CA LEU A 233 21.90 -21.68 26.99
C LEU A 233 21.42 -22.46 28.21
N VAL A 234 20.18 -22.20 28.59
CA VAL A 234 19.51 -22.94 29.66
C VAL A 234 19.44 -24.46 29.36
N PRO A 235 19.40 -25.32 30.38
CA PRO A 235 19.33 -26.79 30.21
C PRO A 235 18.12 -27.27 29.40
N GLU A 236 17.05 -26.47 29.35
CA GLU A 236 15.84 -26.75 28.58
C GLU A 236 16.14 -26.72 27.06
N GLU A 237 17.03 -25.84 26.58
CA GLU A 237 17.38 -25.73 25.16
C GLU A 237 18.57 -26.62 24.77
N ASN A 238 19.57 -26.74 25.64
CA ASN A 238 20.81 -27.50 25.38
C ASN A 238 20.80 -28.83 26.15
N PRO A 239 21.00 -30.00 25.51
CA PRO A 239 21.73 -30.21 24.24
C PRO A 239 20.85 -30.37 23.00
N THR A 240 19.54 -30.19 23.10
CA THR A 240 18.63 -30.45 21.97
C THR A 240 18.89 -29.52 20.80
N PHE A 241 18.97 -28.21 21.06
CA PHE A 241 19.26 -27.20 20.05
C PHE A 241 20.65 -27.41 19.42
N GLY A 242 21.67 -27.70 20.22
CA GLY A 242 23.02 -28.00 19.72
C GLY A 242 23.05 -29.18 18.74
N ARG A 243 22.29 -30.26 19.03
CA ARG A 243 22.16 -31.40 18.11
C ARG A 243 21.41 -31.05 16.82
N GLN A 244 20.46 -30.10 16.87
CA GLN A 244 19.76 -29.64 15.67
C GLN A 244 20.69 -28.78 14.79
N LEU A 245 21.48 -27.89 15.40
CA LEU A 245 22.51 -27.13 14.67
C LEU A 245 23.52 -28.05 13.99
N GLU A 246 24.00 -29.08 14.70
CA GLU A 246 24.92 -30.08 14.14
C GLU A 246 24.33 -30.83 12.94
N ARG A 247 23.02 -31.13 12.98
CA ARG A 247 22.31 -31.81 11.89
C ARG A 247 22.16 -30.93 10.66
N ASP A 248 21.81 -29.66 10.84
CA ASP A 248 21.33 -28.79 9.75
C ASP A 248 22.44 -27.93 9.13
N PHE A 249 23.53 -27.66 9.88
CA PHE A 249 24.63 -26.80 9.42
C PHE A 249 25.97 -27.54 9.50
N PRO A 250 26.73 -27.64 8.39
CA PRO A 250 28.10 -28.17 8.44
C PRO A 250 29.06 -27.32 9.27
N PHE A 251 28.82 -26.01 9.38
CA PHE A 251 29.62 -25.08 10.18
C PHE A 251 28.75 -24.23 11.11
N VAL A 252 29.21 -24.10 12.35
CA VAL A 252 28.68 -23.16 13.34
C VAL A 252 29.84 -22.30 13.83
N LEU A 253 29.71 -20.97 13.69
CA LEU A 253 30.73 -20.01 14.11
C LEU A 253 30.24 -19.22 15.32
N HIS A 254 31.10 -19.05 16.32
CA HIS A 254 30.79 -18.23 17.50
C HIS A 254 31.94 -17.43 18.11
N GLY A 255 31.61 -16.53 19.03
CA GLY A 255 32.56 -15.69 19.78
C GLY A 255 32.57 -16.01 21.28
N HIS A 256 32.72 -14.98 22.10
CA HIS A 256 32.45 -14.94 23.54
C HIS A 256 33.39 -15.71 24.50
N GLU A 257 33.77 -16.96 24.21
CA GLU A 257 34.52 -17.78 25.16
C GLU A 257 36.04 -17.50 25.19
N HIS A 258 36.55 -16.64 24.32
CA HIS A 258 37.93 -16.12 24.27
C HIS A 258 39.03 -17.20 24.21
N GLN A 259 38.66 -18.47 24.08
CA GLN A 259 39.53 -19.62 23.85
C GLN A 259 39.27 -20.08 22.42
N ASP A 260 40.20 -19.77 21.49
CA ASP A 260 40.13 -20.28 20.12
C ASP A 260 40.14 -21.81 20.17
N PHE A 261 39.05 -22.44 19.72
CA PHE A 261 39.03 -23.88 19.51
C PHE A 261 38.26 -24.23 18.24
N VAL A 262 38.80 -25.23 17.54
CA VAL A 262 38.17 -25.89 16.40
C VAL A 262 37.72 -27.25 16.90
N ARG A 263 36.41 -27.54 16.80
CA ARG A 263 35.85 -28.84 17.13
C ARG A 263 35.17 -29.41 15.90
N SER A 264 35.71 -30.50 15.37
CA SER A 264 35.10 -31.25 14.27
C SER A 264 34.57 -32.59 14.78
N ASP A 265 33.36 -32.95 14.38
CA ASP A 265 32.82 -34.28 14.56
C ASP A 265 33.28 -35.19 13.41
N ALA A 266 33.95 -36.29 13.75
CA ALA A 266 34.53 -37.20 12.76
C ALA A 266 33.50 -37.98 11.94
N SER A 267 32.27 -38.13 12.45
CA SER A 267 31.21 -38.93 11.84
C SER A 267 30.34 -38.10 10.88
N THR A 268 30.02 -36.86 11.24
CA THR A 268 29.17 -35.97 10.44
C THR A 268 29.98 -34.99 9.59
N GLY A 269 31.22 -34.68 10.01
CA GLY A 269 32.02 -33.61 9.45
C GLY A 269 31.56 -32.21 9.86
N HIS A 270 30.59 -32.11 10.78
CA HIS A 270 30.19 -30.84 11.39
C HIS A 270 31.37 -30.22 12.13
N THR A 271 31.57 -28.91 11.97
CA THR A 271 32.68 -28.20 12.58
C THR A 271 32.21 -26.92 13.26
N VAL A 272 32.53 -26.78 14.55
CA VAL A 272 32.36 -25.55 15.33
C VAL A 272 33.69 -24.82 15.41
N ILE A 273 33.69 -23.52 15.13
CA ILE A 273 34.88 -22.68 15.18
C ILE A 273 34.57 -21.44 16.02
N SER A 274 35.37 -21.21 17.06
CA SER A 274 35.32 -19.95 17.81
C SER A 274 36.35 -18.95 17.31
N ALA A 275 36.00 -17.66 17.37
CA ALA A 275 36.97 -16.58 17.25
C ALA A 275 37.29 -16.00 18.64
N GLY A 276 38.57 -15.76 18.89
CA GLY A 276 39.07 -14.99 20.00
C GLY A 276 38.72 -13.51 19.88
N ALA A 277 39.07 -12.75 20.90
CA ALA A 277 38.78 -11.33 20.91
C ALA A 277 39.70 -10.58 19.93
N CYS A 278 39.15 -9.78 19.04
CA CYS A 278 39.98 -8.92 18.21
C CYS A 278 40.71 -7.88 19.06
N HIS A 279 40.09 -7.46 20.17
CA HIS A 279 40.67 -6.54 21.12
C HIS A 279 40.01 -6.63 22.51
N GLU A 280 40.68 -7.26 23.47
CA GLU A 280 40.32 -7.20 24.89
C GLU A 280 41.16 -6.12 25.61
N TRP A 281 42.49 -6.29 25.59
CA TRP A 281 43.53 -5.33 26.01
C TRP A 281 44.83 -5.67 25.26
N SER A 282 45.76 -4.72 25.08
CA SER A 282 47.02 -4.96 24.33
C SER A 282 47.92 -6.02 24.97
N GLU A 283 47.76 -6.32 26.25
CA GLU A 283 48.51 -7.35 27.00
C GLU A 283 47.75 -8.69 27.14
N SER A 284 46.51 -8.79 26.63
CA SER A 284 45.70 -10.02 26.75
C SER A 284 46.24 -11.12 25.84
N LYS A 285 46.46 -12.32 26.41
CA LYS A 285 46.78 -13.54 25.65
C LYS A 285 45.58 -14.13 24.91
N ASN A 286 44.41 -13.53 25.04
CA ASN A 286 43.17 -14.01 24.43
C ASN A 286 42.86 -13.33 23.10
N ASN A 287 43.67 -12.35 22.68
CA ASN A 287 43.40 -11.65 21.43
C ASN A 287 43.72 -12.58 20.26
N GLY A 288 42.72 -12.88 19.43
CA GLY A 288 42.80 -13.90 18.40
C GLY A 288 41.89 -13.62 17.20
N TYR A 289 42.24 -14.18 16.04
CA TYR A 289 41.34 -14.28 14.90
C TYR A 289 41.67 -15.52 14.07
N ASN A 290 40.78 -15.90 13.14
CA ASN A 290 41.06 -17.02 12.26
C ASN A 290 40.62 -16.80 10.79
N PHE A 291 41.36 -17.43 9.88
CA PHE A 291 40.92 -17.66 8.50
C PHE A 291 40.50 -19.10 8.33
N VAL A 292 39.49 -19.34 7.51
CA VAL A 292 39.13 -20.69 7.09
C VAL A 292 39.09 -20.74 5.57
N GLN A 293 39.67 -21.79 5.00
CA GLN A 293 39.58 -22.09 3.58
C GLN A 293 39.10 -23.52 3.41
N LEU A 294 38.05 -23.70 2.62
CA LEU A 294 37.55 -24.98 2.18
C LEU A 294 38.00 -25.22 0.75
N ASP A 295 38.48 -26.42 0.48
CA ASP A 295 38.80 -26.91 -0.85
C ASP A 295 37.83 -28.03 -1.20
N PHE A 296 36.87 -27.73 -2.08
CA PHE A 296 35.84 -28.68 -2.46
C PHE A 296 36.35 -29.78 -3.41
N VAL A 297 37.49 -29.56 -4.10
CA VAL A 297 38.12 -30.59 -4.95
C VAL A 297 38.70 -31.68 -4.07
N ASN A 298 39.53 -31.24 -3.11
CA ASN A 298 40.26 -32.14 -2.24
C ASN A 298 39.45 -32.59 -1.03
N ARG A 299 38.27 -31.98 -0.81
CA ARG A 299 37.36 -32.22 0.33
C ARG A 299 38.06 -31.98 1.68
N THR A 300 38.93 -30.98 1.70
CA THR A 300 39.74 -30.61 2.88
C THR A 300 39.40 -29.20 3.31
N GLY A 301 39.59 -28.92 4.60
CA GLY A 301 39.54 -27.55 5.12
C GLY A 301 40.80 -27.22 5.91
N LYS A 302 41.13 -25.93 5.97
CA LYS A 302 42.26 -25.40 6.74
C LYS A 302 41.79 -24.21 7.56
N VAL A 303 42.19 -24.15 8.83
CA VAL A 303 41.91 -23.03 9.73
C VAL A 303 43.23 -22.44 10.19
N TRP A 304 43.53 -21.18 9.85
CA TRP A 304 44.72 -20.49 10.33
C TRP A 304 44.37 -19.69 11.58
N LEU A 305 44.90 -20.13 12.72
CA LEU A 305 44.71 -19.47 14.01
C LEU A 305 45.82 -18.46 14.26
N ARG A 306 45.43 -17.25 14.68
CA ARG A 306 46.34 -16.12 14.92
C ARG A 306 46.13 -15.63 16.34
N GLU A 307 47.22 -15.27 17.02
CA GLU A 307 47.18 -14.67 18.35
C GLU A 307 48.01 -13.39 18.39
N TYR A 308 47.65 -12.46 19.26
CA TYR A 308 48.42 -11.23 19.46
C TYR A 308 49.55 -11.44 20.46
N ASP A 309 50.79 -11.17 20.04
CA ASP A 309 51.95 -11.15 20.94
C ASP A 309 52.20 -9.72 21.44
N SER A 310 51.91 -9.51 22.71
CA SER A 310 52.12 -8.23 23.39
C SER A 310 53.59 -7.86 23.54
N THR A 311 54.51 -8.84 23.53
CA THR A 311 55.95 -8.60 23.66
C THR A 311 56.61 -8.22 22.34
N GLY A 312 56.20 -8.86 21.23
CA GLY A 312 56.63 -8.56 19.86
C GLY A 312 55.83 -7.44 19.18
N GLY A 313 54.69 -7.02 19.75
CA GLY A 313 53.87 -5.91 19.27
C GLY A 313 53.09 -6.19 17.98
N GLY A 314 52.72 -7.44 17.71
CA GLY A 314 52.02 -7.83 16.49
C GLY A 314 51.39 -9.22 16.54
N TRP A 315 50.71 -9.59 15.45
CA TRP A 315 50.00 -10.86 15.33
C TRP A 315 50.91 -11.98 14.85
N ILE A 316 50.91 -13.11 15.55
CA ILE A 316 51.75 -14.28 15.28
C ILE A 316 50.88 -15.54 15.09
N PRO A 317 51.42 -16.61 14.49
CA PRO A 317 50.73 -17.89 14.45
C PRO A 317 50.44 -18.42 15.85
N ARG A 318 49.22 -18.89 16.10
CA ARG A 318 48.87 -19.58 17.35
C ARG A 318 49.28 -21.05 17.26
N ILE A 319 50.30 -21.44 18.02
CA ILE A 319 50.85 -22.81 17.99
C ILE A 319 50.19 -23.67 19.08
N ILE A 320 49.34 -24.61 18.66
CA ILE A 320 48.70 -25.60 19.52
C ILE A 320 49.35 -26.96 19.27
N HIS A 321 50.04 -27.47 20.29
CA HIS A 321 50.76 -28.74 20.22
C HIS A 321 49.87 -29.89 19.71
N ASN A 322 50.37 -30.66 18.73
CA ASN A 322 49.66 -31.75 18.03
C ASN A 322 48.40 -31.35 17.25
N ARG A 323 48.15 -30.05 17.00
CA ARG A 323 46.95 -29.58 16.30
C ARG A 323 47.24 -28.60 15.16
N THR A 324 48.15 -27.65 15.36
CA THR A 324 48.56 -26.71 14.33
C THR A 324 50.01 -26.92 13.92
N ASP A 325 50.35 -26.57 12.68
CA ASP A 325 51.73 -26.46 12.23
C ASP A 325 52.40 -25.13 12.68
N ASP A 326 53.65 -24.90 12.26
CA ASP A 326 54.44 -23.68 12.55
C ASP A 326 53.82 -22.39 11.96
N SER A 327 52.82 -22.52 11.08
CA SER A 327 52.06 -21.41 10.52
C SER A 327 50.75 -21.14 11.24
N GLY A 328 50.44 -21.92 12.29
CA GLY A 328 49.17 -21.84 13.04
C GLY A 328 48.02 -22.48 12.27
N CYS A 329 48.31 -23.30 11.24
CA CYS A 329 47.30 -23.93 10.41
C CYS A 329 46.84 -25.27 11.02
N TRP A 330 45.54 -25.37 11.27
CA TRP A 330 44.83 -26.58 11.68
C TRP A 330 44.15 -27.21 10.46
N ILE A 331 44.39 -28.50 10.19
CA ILE A 331 43.77 -29.22 9.08
C ILE A 331 42.46 -29.89 9.53
N LEU A 332 41.38 -29.67 8.78
CA LEU A 332 40.09 -30.30 9.01
C LEU A 332 40.03 -31.65 8.27
N GLU A 333 40.28 -32.75 8.99
CA GLU A 333 40.46 -34.09 8.42
C GLU A 333 39.15 -34.85 8.12
N HIS A 334 38.00 -34.32 8.54
CA HIS A 334 36.73 -35.07 8.57
C HIS A 334 35.57 -34.42 7.80
N LEU A 335 35.82 -33.55 6.83
CA LEU A 335 34.74 -32.86 6.07
C LEU A 335 34.07 -33.72 4.99
N THR A 336 34.65 -34.87 4.65
CA THR A 336 34.19 -35.77 3.58
C THR A 336 32.70 -36.14 3.63
N PRO A 337 32.09 -36.48 4.79
CA PRO A 337 30.72 -37.02 4.84
C PRO A 337 29.64 -36.12 4.22
N TRP A 338 29.79 -34.79 4.33
CA TRP A 338 28.85 -33.84 3.72
C TRP A 338 29.37 -33.27 2.39
N MET A 339 30.69 -33.06 2.25
CA MET A 339 31.29 -32.55 1.01
C MET A 339 31.15 -33.54 -0.15
N GLU A 340 31.21 -34.84 0.11
CA GLU A 340 31.01 -35.88 -0.92
C GLU A 340 29.59 -35.86 -1.50
N LYS A 341 28.58 -35.73 -0.63
CA LYS A 341 27.17 -35.61 -1.03
C LYS A 341 26.95 -34.35 -1.86
N LEU A 342 27.53 -33.24 -1.41
CA LEU A 342 27.48 -31.96 -2.11
C LEU A 342 28.10 -32.06 -3.51
N CYS A 343 29.34 -32.52 -3.62
CA CYS A 343 30.05 -32.64 -4.90
C CYS A 343 29.32 -33.56 -5.89
N SER A 344 28.74 -34.67 -5.40
CA SER A 344 27.98 -35.61 -6.22
C SER A 344 26.70 -34.96 -6.77
N SER A 345 26.00 -34.16 -5.96
CA SER A 345 24.79 -33.44 -6.39
C SER A 345 25.08 -32.36 -7.44
N VAL A 346 26.20 -31.66 -7.31
CA VAL A 346 26.65 -30.61 -8.24
C VAL A 346 27.10 -31.22 -9.58
N ALA A 347 27.79 -32.36 -9.54
CA ALA A 347 28.16 -33.11 -10.75
C ALA A 347 26.92 -33.64 -11.50
N ALA A 348 25.89 -34.11 -10.79
CA ALA A 348 24.63 -34.55 -11.38
C ALA A 348 23.86 -33.40 -12.07
N LYS A 349 23.86 -32.19 -11.48
CA LYS A 349 23.26 -30.98 -12.08
C LYS A 349 23.96 -30.54 -13.38
N LYS A 350 25.27 -30.76 -13.52
CA LYS A 350 26.06 -30.44 -14.74
C LYS A 350 25.84 -31.43 -15.90
N ASN A 351 25.36 -32.65 -15.63
CA ASN A 351 25.14 -33.68 -16.66
C ASN A 351 23.75 -33.60 -17.32
N PHE A 352 22.96 -32.55 -17.07
CA PHE A 352 21.69 -32.32 -17.75
C PHE A 352 21.93 -31.50 -19.03
N LYS A 353 22.06 -32.17 -20.18
CA LYS A 353 22.09 -31.53 -21.51
C LYS A 353 20.68 -31.24 -22.01
N PRO A 354 20.40 -30.02 -22.51
CA PRO A 354 19.57 -29.83 -23.69
C PRO A 354 20.46 -29.85 -24.95
N THR A 355 20.06 -30.68 -25.90
CA THR A 355 20.41 -30.70 -27.34
C THR A 355 20.53 -29.30 -27.97
N VAL A 356 21.40 -28.94 -28.92
CA VAL A 356 22.32 -29.61 -29.86
C VAL A 356 23.30 -28.53 -30.38
N GLU A 357 24.56 -28.95 -30.60
CA GLU A 357 25.65 -28.37 -31.42
C GLU A 357 26.30 -27.01 -31.06
N ASP A 358 27.46 -27.12 -30.40
CA ASP A 358 28.56 -26.15 -30.38
C ASP A 358 29.23 -26.04 -31.75
N ASN A 359 29.47 -24.80 -32.22
CA ASN A 359 30.81 -24.29 -32.61
C ASN A 359 30.70 -22.98 -33.41
N ILE A 360 30.73 -21.83 -32.73
CA ILE A 360 31.33 -20.59 -33.27
C ILE A 360 32.12 -19.93 -32.13
N PRO A 361 33.42 -19.64 -32.29
CA PRO A 361 34.21 -18.96 -31.27
C PRO A 361 33.75 -17.50 -31.18
N ILE A 362 33.16 -17.11 -30.05
CA ILE A 362 32.81 -15.71 -29.79
C ILE A 362 33.87 -15.11 -28.89
N GLU A 363 34.59 -14.13 -29.43
CA GLU A 363 35.45 -13.20 -28.70
C GLU A 363 34.70 -12.61 -27.50
N ILE A 364 35.34 -12.61 -26.33
CA ILE A 364 34.81 -11.98 -25.11
C ILE A 364 34.84 -10.46 -25.33
N PRO A 365 33.70 -9.74 -25.38
CA PRO A 365 33.69 -8.29 -25.38
C PRO A 365 33.97 -7.78 -23.95
N PRO A 366 34.55 -6.58 -23.80
CA PRO A 366 34.89 -6.00 -22.51
C PRO A 366 33.64 -5.72 -21.68
N GLU A 367 33.77 -5.87 -20.35
CA GLU A 367 32.81 -5.63 -19.27
C GLU A 367 31.67 -4.65 -19.63
N SER A 368 30.44 -5.18 -19.77
CA SER A 368 29.25 -4.34 -19.92
C SER A 368 28.93 -3.66 -18.58
N LYS A 369 29.09 -2.33 -18.54
CA LYS A 369 28.42 -1.45 -17.58
C LYS A 369 26.94 -1.83 -17.50
N VAL A 370 26.49 -2.38 -16.36
CA VAL A 370 25.06 -2.34 -16.01
C VAL A 370 24.74 -0.86 -15.74
N ASP A 371 23.76 -0.31 -16.46
CA ASP A 371 23.42 1.10 -16.39
C ASP A 371 22.81 1.44 -15.01
N ARG A 372 23.45 2.33 -14.26
CA ARG A 372 22.99 2.75 -12.92
C ARG A 372 21.59 3.36 -12.95
N ALA A 373 21.18 3.92 -14.10
CA ALA A 373 19.84 4.47 -14.32
C ALA A 373 18.77 3.37 -14.38
N GLU A 374 19.04 2.26 -15.06
CA GLU A 374 18.11 1.12 -15.17
C GLU A 374 17.93 0.42 -13.82
N ASP A 375 19.01 0.27 -13.05
CA ASP A 375 18.95 -0.31 -11.70
C ASP A 375 18.13 0.57 -10.73
N TYR A 376 18.28 1.89 -10.81
CA TYR A 376 17.46 2.81 -10.02
C TYR A 376 15.99 2.74 -10.41
N GLU A 377 15.67 2.70 -11.71
CA GLU A 377 14.30 2.61 -12.22
C GLU A 377 13.57 1.36 -11.71
N VAL A 378 14.23 0.20 -11.71
CA VAL A 378 13.66 -1.06 -11.17
C VAL A 378 13.39 -0.94 -9.66
N ARG A 379 14.35 -0.40 -8.89
CA ARG A 379 14.18 -0.19 -7.45
C ARG A 379 13.06 0.82 -7.15
N TYR A 380 12.95 1.88 -7.95
CA TYR A 380 11.90 2.87 -7.85
C TYR A 380 10.52 2.26 -8.08
N ARG A 381 10.32 1.53 -9.19
CA ARG A 381 9.04 0.86 -9.48
C ARG A 381 8.64 -0.12 -8.37
N LYS A 382 9.59 -0.91 -7.86
CA LYS A 382 9.33 -1.81 -6.72
C LYS A 382 8.89 -1.03 -5.48
N ALA A 383 9.59 0.05 -5.13
CA ALA A 383 9.22 0.88 -3.99
C ALA A 383 7.83 1.53 -4.16
N VAL A 384 7.45 1.90 -5.39
CA VAL A 384 6.09 2.39 -5.69
C VAL A 384 5.05 1.30 -5.48
N ALA A 385 5.28 0.08 -6.00
CA ALA A 385 4.36 -1.05 -5.80
C ALA A 385 4.21 -1.39 -4.31
N ASP A 386 5.31 -1.53 -3.58
CA ASP A 386 5.33 -1.84 -2.15
C ASP A 386 4.60 -0.76 -1.32
N LYS A 387 4.73 0.52 -1.70
CA LYS A 387 4.08 1.64 -0.99
C LYS A 387 2.63 1.86 -1.38
N LEU A 388 2.19 1.47 -2.57
CA LEU A 388 0.85 1.81 -3.06
C LEU A 388 -0.11 0.61 -3.14
N ASP A 389 0.38 -0.63 -3.23
CA ASP A 389 -0.43 -1.84 -3.37
C ASP A 389 -1.09 -2.30 -2.06
N TYR A 390 -1.82 -1.40 -1.41
CA TYR A 390 -2.61 -1.74 -0.24
C TYR A 390 -3.92 -0.95 -0.10
N VAL A 391 -4.95 -1.60 0.46
CA VAL A 391 -6.21 -0.98 0.90
C VAL A 391 -6.38 -1.25 2.39
N GLN A 392 -6.79 -0.23 3.13
CA GLN A 392 -7.17 -0.39 4.54
C GLN A 392 -8.59 -0.95 4.62
N LEU A 393 -8.73 -2.10 5.27
CA LEU A 393 -10.03 -2.71 5.55
C LEU A 393 -10.55 -2.22 6.91
N PHE A 394 -11.77 -1.66 6.92
CA PHE A 394 -12.42 -1.19 8.14
C PHE A 394 -12.97 -2.36 8.98
N GLY A 395 -13.00 -2.17 10.30
CA GLY A 395 -13.66 -3.09 11.23
C GLY A 395 -12.92 -4.38 11.53
N ILE A 396 -11.58 -4.39 11.42
CA ILE A 396 -10.75 -5.53 11.82
C ILE A 396 -9.88 -5.19 13.05
N ASP A 397 -9.92 -6.09 14.03
CA ASP A 397 -9.18 -6.05 15.30
C ASP A 397 -7.79 -6.69 15.08
N VAL A 398 -6.91 -6.00 14.35
CA VAL A 398 -5.54 -6.47 14.02
C VAL A 398 -4.54 -5.31 14.07
N PRO A 399 -3.24 -5.56 14.30
CA PRO A 399 -2.20 -4.53 14.30
C PRO A 399 -2.17 -3.70 13.00
N ARG A 400 -1.62 -2.48 13.07
CA ARG A 400 -1.63 -1.51 11.97
C ARG A 400 -0.93 -2.06 10.73
N GLU A 401 0.20 -2.77 10.87
CA GLU A 401 0.91 -3.38 9.74
C GLU A 401 0.12 -4.51 9.08
N SER A 402 -0.83 -5.11 9.81
CA SER A 402 -1.66 -6.15 9.23
C SER A 402 -2.79 -5.56 8.41
N LYS A 403 -3.30 -4.32 8.66
CA LYS A 403 -4.55 -3.70 8.10
C LYS A 403 -4.62 -3.52 6.59
N GLU A 404 -3.53 -3.85 5.93
CA GLU A 404 -3.28 -3.62 4.52
C GLU A 404 -3.54 -4.91 3.74
N TYR A 405 -4.40 -4.83 2.72
CA TYR A 405 -4.68 -5.92 1.78
C TYR A 405 -4.33 -5.46 0.38
N SER A 406 -3.80 -6.33 -0.48
CA SER A 406 -3.36 -5.95 -1.83
C SER A 406 -4.46 -5.19 -2.58
N LEU A 407 -4.16 -3.95 -2.97
CA LEU A 407 -5.07 -3.11 -3.75
C LEU A 407 -5.38 -3.79 -5.08
N THR A 408 -4.38 -4.41 -5.70
CA THR A 408 -4.52 -5.14 -6.97
C THR A 408 -5.55 -6.27 -6.88
N VAL A 409 -5.66 -6.93 -5.73
CA VAL A 409 -6.64 -8.01 -5.52
C VAL A 409 -8.02 -7.47 -5.11
N ALA A 410 -8.07 -6.40 -4.31
CA ALA A 410 -9.32 -5.86 -3.78
C ALA A 410 -9.99 -4.79 -4.66
N TYR A 411 -9.29 -4.25 -5.67
CA TYR A 411 -9.81 -3.16 -6.49
C TYR A 411 -11.07 -3.59 -7.25
N VAL A 412 -12.10 -2.75 -7.22
CA VAL A 412 -13.32 -2.88 -8.04
C VAL A 412 -13.29 -1.77 -9.09
N SER A 413 -13.42 -2.15 -10.36
CA SER A 413 -13.37 -1.20 -11.48
C SER A 413 -14.45 -0.13 -11.33
N LEU A 414 -14.00 1.12 -11.21
CA LEU A 414 -14.89 2.29 -11.19
C LEU A 414 -15.42 2.55 -12.60
N ASN A 415 -16.68 3.00 -12.68
CA ASN A 415 -17.28 3.45 -13.93
C ASN A 415 -16.90 4.89 -14.20
N LEU A 416 -16.47 5.16 -15.42
CA LEU A 416 -16.14 6.47 -15.93
C LEU A 416 -17.03 6.78 -17.14
N SER A 417 -17.85 7.82 -17.07
CA SER A 417 -18.59 8.34 -18.22
C SER A 417 -17.77 9.43 -18.93
N ASP A 418 -17.81 9.44 -20.26
CA ASP A 418 -17.23 10.52 -21.07
C ASP A 418 -18.08 11.80 -20.92
N GLU A 419 -17.48 12.87 -20.41
CA GLU A 419 -18.18 14.15 -20.29
C GLU A 419 -18.04 15.00 -21.60
N ASP A 420 -17.06 14.73 -22.47
CA ASP A 420 -16.79 15.49 -23.73
C ASP A 420 -17.89 15.31 -24.77
N GLU A 421 -18.55 14.16 -24.79
CA GLU A 421 -19.73 13.92 -25.63
C GLU A 421 -21.00 14.65 -25.12
N GLU A 422 -21.15 14.89 -23.82
CA GLU A 422 -22.28 15.69 -23.26
C GLU A 422 -22.27 17.15 -23.74
N ALA A 423 -21.10 17.73 -24.01
CA ALA A 423 -20.96 19.12 -24.44
C ALA A 423 -21.21 19.31 -25.96
N ILE A 424 -20.81 18.33 -26.77
CA ILE A 424 -21.02 18.34 -28.23
C ILE A 424 -22.50 18.12 -28.56
N GLU A 425 -23.17 17.17 -27.88
CA GLU A 425 -24.63 16.97 -28.03
C GLU A 425 -25.44 18.24 -27.67
N ALA A 426 -24.95 19.06 -26.74
CA ALA A 426 -25.61 20.30 -26.32
C ALA A 426 -25.47 21.45 -27.34
N GLU A 427 -24.38 21.50 -28.09
CA GLU A 427 -24.14 22.51 -29.15
C GLU A 427 -24.80 22.13 -30.48
N GLU A 428 -24.93 20.83 -30.81
CA GLU A 428 -25.52 20.36 -32.08
C GLU A 428 -27.07 20.35 -32.10
N LEU A 429 -27.72 20.62 -30.95
CA LEU A 429 -29.19 20.67 -30.80
C LEU A 429 -29.89 21.85 -31.55
N GLU A 430 -29.15 22.64 -32.33
CA GLU A 430 -29.70 23.69 -33.22
C GLU A 430 -29.71 23.32 -34.73
N GLY A 431 -29.18 22.15 -35.12
CA GLY A 431 -29.12 21.70 -36.53
C GLY A 431 -30.13 20.60 -36.90
N ASP A 432 -30.62 20.63 -38.13
CA ASP A 432 -31.67 19.77 -38.68
C ASP A 432 -31.52 18.27 -38.36
N ILE A 433 -32.62 17.68 -37.92
CA ILE A 433 -32.76 16.30 -37.46
C ILE A 433 -32.98 15.42 -38.70
N ASN A 434 -31.94 14.73 -39.17
CA ASN A 434 -31.99 13.41 -39.81
C ASN A 434 -30.58 13.04 -40.30
N GLU A 435 -30.10 11.85 -39.94
CA GLU A 435 -28.84 11.24 -40.37
C GLU A 435 -27.53 11.83 -39.82
N LEU A 436 -27.35 11.75 -38.50
CA LEU A 436 -26.03 11.64 -37.90
C LEU A 436 -26.06 10.43 -36.95
N THR A 437 -25.22 9.44 -37.23
CA THR A 437 -24.95 8.31 -36.33
C THR A 437 -24.52 8.89 -34.99
N ALA A 438 -25.43 8.82 -34.00
CA ALA A 438 -25.18 9.23 -32.63
C ALA A 438 -23.90 8.55 -32.13
N ARG A 439 -22.88 9.33 -31.82
CA ARG A 439 -21.73 8.84 -31.05
C ARG A 439 -22.21 8.79 -29.60
N ASP A 440 -22.50 7.58 -29.15
CA ASP A 440 -23.17 7.26 -27.88
C ASP A 440 -22.33 7.68 -26.66
N GLN A 441 -22.94 8.46 -25.75
CA GLN A 441 -22.47 8.65 -24.36
C GLN A 441 -22.24 7.29 -23.72
N THR A 442 -20.98 6.88 -23.67
CA THR A 442 -20.59 5.53 -23.29
C THR A 442 -19.92 5.54 -21.92
N THR A 443 -20.48 4.78 -20.99
CA THR A 443 -19.85 4.54 -19.69
C THR A 443 -18.85 3.41 -19.82
N PHE A 444 -17.60 3.65 -19.42
CA PHE A 444 -16.51 2.69 -19.53
C PHE A 444 -15.95 2.32 -18.15
N PRO A 445 -15.53 1.05 -17.95
CA PRO A 445 -14.59 0.69 -16.89
C PRO A 445 -13.35 1.59 -16.94
N ALA A 446 -12.84 2.00 -15.78
CA ALA A 446 -11.71 2.91 -15.70
C ALA A 446 -10.49 2.41 -16.50
N GLU A 447 -10.23 1.10 -16.49
CA GLU A 447 -9.18 0.44 -17.29
C GLU A 447 -9.23 0.85 -18.76
N GLN A 448 -10.43 0.87 -19.35
CA GLN A 448 -10.64 1.14 -20.76
C GLN A 448 -10.47 2.61 -21.09
N VAL A 449 -10.84 3.51 -20.16
CA VAL A 449 -10.58 4.94 -20.34
C VAL A 449 -9.08 5.20 -20.37
N PHE A 450 -8.31 4.52 -19.50
CA PHE A 450 -6.84 4.59 -19.53
C PHE A 450 -6.26 3.97 -20.82
N ASP A 451 -6.81 2.84 -21.29
CA ASP A 451 -6.36 2.18 -22.53
C ASP A 451 -6.64 3.03 -23.78
N ASN A 452 -7.72 3.82 -23.75
CA ASN A 452 -8.13 4.71 -24.85
C ASN A 452 -7.49 6.11 -24.77
N LEU A 453 -6.49 6.33 -23.92
CA LEU A 453 -5.73 7.58 -23.88
C LEU A 453 -4.88 7.74 -25.15
N CYS A 454 -5.50 8.16 -26.25
CA CYS A 454 -4.85 8.42 -27.53
C CYS A 454 -3.86 9.60 -27.45
N ASP A 455 -2.79 9.52 -28.26
CA ASP A 455 -1.70 10.44 -28.65
C ASP A 455 -1.13 11.51 -27.69
N LYS A 456 -1.87 11.99 -26.68
CA LYS A 456 -1.41 13.02 -25.72
C LYS A 456 -1.55 12.62 -24.24
N GLY A 457 -2.24 11.52 -23.93
CA GLY A 457 -2.23 10.91 -22.59
C GLY A 457 -2.82 11.75 -21.44
N ARG A 458 -3.78 12.65 -21.70
CA ARG A 458 -4.28 13.62 -20.70
C ARG A 458 -5.71 13.29 -20.25
N LEU A 459 -5.89 12.99 -18.96
CA LEU A 459 -7.18 12.58 -18.37
C LEU A 459 -7.56 13.41 -17.14
N LEU A 460 -8.75 13.99 -17.15
CA LEU A 460 -9.35 14.66 -15.99
C LEU A 460 -10.41 13.73 -15.39
N ILE A 461 -10.22 13.30 -14.16
CA ILE A 461 -11.14 12.43 -13.43
C ILE A 461 -11.94 13.26 -12.41
N ARG A 462 -13.25 13.37 -12.62
CA ARG A 462 -14.16 14.13 -11.75
C ARG A 462 -15.06 13.20 -10.97
N GLY A 463 -15.36 13.53 -9.72
CA GLY A 463 -16.28 12.71 -8.92
C GLY A 463 -16.46 13.20 -7.49
N VAL A 464 -17.56 12.82 -6.85
CA VAL A 464 -17.91 13.24 -5.48
C VAL A 464 -16.93 12.70 -4.43
N ALA A 465 -17.00 13.18 -3.19
CA ALA A 465 -16.21 12.66 -2.08
C ALA A 465 -16.43 11.15 -1.87
N GLY A 466 -15.37 10.38 -1.62
CA GLY A 466 -15.47 8.93 -1.38
C GLY A 466 -15.73 8.06 -2.62
N SER A 467 -15.89 8.65 -3.81
CA SER A 467 -16.10 7.92 -5.08
C SER A 467 -14.94 7.02 -5.52
N GLY A 468 -13.74 7.17 -4.92
CA GLY A 468 -12.59 6.31 -5.19
C GLY A 468 -11.53 6.90 -6.13
N LYS A 469 -11.56 8.19 -6.47
CA LYS A 469 -10.57 8.87 -7.34
C LYS A 469 -9.10 8.61 -6.95
N THR A 470 -8.74 8.87 -5.69
CA THR A 470 -7.39 8.61 -5.16
C THR A 470 -7.04 7.12 -5.25
N THR A 471 -8.00 6.24 -4.95
CA THR A 471 -7.81 4.79 -5.08
C THR A 471 -7.55 4.37 -6.52
N LEU A 472 -8.23 4.99 -7.49
CA LEU A 472 -8.01 4.77 -8.92
C LEU A 472 -6.61 5.22 -9.38
N LEU A 473 -6.13 6.39 -8.93
CA LEU A 473 -4.75 6.82 -9.22
C LEU A 473 -3.71 5.86 -8.63
N ARG A 474 -3.92 5.41 -7.39
CA ARG A 474 -3.05 4.41 -6.75
C ARG A 474 -3.04 3.10 -7.52
N TRP A 475 -4.20 2.63 -7.95
CA TRP A 475 -4.32 1.42 -8.76
C TRP A 475 -3.56 1.57 -10.08
N ALA A 476 -3.76 2.68 -10.81
CA ALA A 476 -3.04 2.93 -12.05
C ALA A 476 -1.52 2.97 -11.84
N ALA A 477 -1.05 3.64 -10.78
CA ALA A 477 0.36 3.67 -10.42
C ALA A 477 0.93 2.26 -10.16
N VAL A 478 0.20 1.40 -9.46
CA VAL A 478 0.60 0.02 -9.17
C VAL A 478 0.65 -0.82 -10.44
N GLN A 479 -0.37 -0.73 -11.32
CA GLN A 479 -0.36 -1.45 -12.60
C GLN A 479 0.84 -1.07 -13.47
N SER A 480 1.13 0.23 -13.53
CA SER A 480 2.29 0.78 -14.23
C SER A 480 3.63 0.36 -13.60
N ALA A 481 3.69 0.21 -12.28
CA ALA A 481 4.89 -0.27 -11.58
C ALA A 481 5.16 -1.77 -11.79
N ILE A 482 4.12 -2.62 -11.86
CA ILE A 482 4.24 -4.08 -11.92
C ILE A 482 4.50 -4.61 -13.34
N ASN A 483 3.95 -3.98 -14.39
CA ASN A 483 3.98 -4.51 -15.76
C ASN A 483 5.41 -4.77 -16.31
N GLU A 484 6.39 -3.92 -15.95
CA GLU A 484 7.78 -4.09 -16.40
C GLU A 484 8.51 -5.25 -15.67
N LEU A 485 8.13 -5.54 -14.41
CA LEU A 485 8.70 -6.66 -13.64
C LEU A 485 8.36 -8.01 -14.30
N VAL A 486 7.14 -8.13 -14.85
CA VAL A 486 6.66 -9.35 -15.54
C VAL A 486 7.27 -9.49 -16.94
N SER A 487 7.46 -8.38 -17.65
CA SER A 487 8.01 -8.35 -19.01
C SER A 487 9.48 -8.78 -19.09
N ARG A 488 10.26 -8.57 -18.02
CA ARG A 488 11.66 -9.03 -17.94
C ARG A 488 11.79 -10.54 -17.63
N ASP A 489 10.84 -11.12 -16.91
CA ASP A 489 10.80 -12.58 -16.65
C ASP A 489 10.35 -13.38 -17.90
N THR A 490 9.48 -12.80 -18.73
CA THR A 490 9.00 -13.42 -19.98
C THR A 490 9.95 -13.26 -21.17
N ALA A 491 10.91 -12.33 -21.12
CA ALA A 491 11.93 -12.15 -22.17
C ALA A 491 12.86 -13.37 -22.38
N ARG A 492 12.82 -14.39 -21.50
CA ARG A 492 13.52 -15.68 -21.67
C ARG A 492 12.72 -16.75 -22.43
N GLN A 493 11.46 -16.51 -22.77
CA GLN A 493 10.67 -17.36 -23.65
C GLN A 493 9.97 -16.48 -24.71
N LYS A 494 10.63 -16.30 -25.86
CA LYS A 494 10.00 -15.68 -27.02
C LYS A 494 8.86 -16.58 -27.52
N LEU A 495 7.62 -16.17 -27.29
CA LEU A 495 6.53 -16.39 -28.26
C LEU A 495 6.22 -15.03 -28.90
N PRO A 496 6.14 -14.92 -30.24
CA PRO A 496 5.93 -13.65 -30.90
C PRO A 496 4.50 -13.14 -30.67
N LEU A 497 4.38 -11.93 -30.13
CA LEU A 497 3.14 -11.14 -30.17
C LEU A 497 2.84 -10.80 -31.64
N ILE A 498 1.78 -11.39 -32.18
CA ILE A 498 1.24 -11.09 -33.50
C ILE A 498 0.48 -9.76 -33.39
N LYS A 499 0.95 -8.73 -34.12
CA LYS A 499 0.20 -7.47 -34.31
C LYS A 499 -1.10 -7.78 -35.09
N PRO A 500 -2.29 -7.38 -34.63
CA PRO A 500 -3.47 -7.40 -35.48
C PRO A 500 -3.33 -6.27 -36.51
N SER A 501 -3.10 -6.65 -37.76
CA SER A 501 -3.21 -5.73 -38.89
C SER A 501 -4.67 -5.68 -39.30
N LEU A 502 -5.37 -4.58 -39.00
CA LEU A 502 -6.64 -4.26 -39.66
C LEU A 502 -6.31 -3.43 -40.90
N SER A 503 -6.32 -4.10 -42.05
CA SER A 503 -6.13 -3.49 -43.36
C SER A 503 -7.39 -2.74 -43.82
N LYS A 504 -7.17 -1.48 -44.23
CA LYS A 504 -7.72 -0.80 -45.42
C LYS A 504 -9.23 -0.86 -45.67
N LEU A 505 -9.88 0.29 -45.51
CA LEU A 505 -10.91 0.77 -46.43
C LEU A 505 -10.53 2.19 -46.90
N ASP A 506 -10.00 2.22 -48.12
CA ASP A 506 -9.96 3.26 -49.16
C ASP A 506 -9.81 4.76 -48.83
N GLY A 507 -8.69 5.34 -49.32
CA GLY A 507 -8.49 6.77 -49.54
C GLY A 507 -7.03 7.22 -49.35
N GLU A 508 -6.41 7.80 -50.38
CA GLU A 508 -4.98 8.11 -50.56
C GLU A 508 -4.19 8.84 -49.45
N PRO A 509 -2.84 8.77 -49.48
CA PRO A 509 -1.96 9.10 -48.36
C PRO A 509 -1.38 10.52 -48.45
N ASP A 510 -1.34 11.24 -47.33
CA ASP A 510 -0.20 12.11 -47.02
C ASP A 510 -0.26 12.61 -45.57
N THR A 511 0.58 12.03 -44.72
CA THR A 511 1.46 12.72 -43.74
C THR A 511 2.04 11.67 -42.77
N LYS A 512 3.35 11.74 -42.56
CA LYS A 512 4.09 10.88 -41.63
C LYS A 512 3.59 11.11 -40.20
N PHE A 513 2.75 10.22 -39.67
CA PHE A 513 2.48 10.12 -38.24
C PHE A 513 3.59 9.29 -37.58
N SER A 514 4.23 9.88 -36.57
CA SER A 514 5.19 9.19 -35.70
C SER A 514 4.44 8.24 -34.77
N ASP A 515 4.65 6.95 -34.99
CA ASP A 515 4.09 5.80 -34.27
C ASP A 515 4.69 5.69 -32.84
N ASN A 516 4.25 6.56 -31.90
CA ASN A 516 4.80 6.65 -30.54
C ASN A 516 3.75 6.53 -29.41
N SER A 517 2.56 5.96 -29.67
CA SER A 517 1.55 5.68 -28.65
C SER A 517 1.85 4.36 -27.90
N GLY A 518 2.80 4.42 -26.97
CA GLY A 518 3.09 3.30 -26.06
C GLY A 518 2.03 3.12 -24.96
N ASP A 519 1.83 1.89 -24.49
CA ASP A 519 0.88 1.54 -23.41
C ASP A 519 1.18 2.36 -22.13
N TRP A 520 0.13 2.92 -21.50
CA TRP A 520 0.25 3.69 -20.27
C TRP A 520 0.83 2.87 -19.12
N ARG A 521 0.68 1.53 -19.16
CA ARG A 521 1.26 0.60 -18.17
C ARG A 521 2.78 0.48 -18.26
N GLU A 522 3.40 0.92 -19.36
CA GLU A 522 4.87 0.93 -19.51
C GLU A 522 5.51 2.22 -18.96
N LYS A 523 4.70 3.26 -18.72
CA LYS A 523 5.16 4.54 -18.18
C LYS A 523 5.64 4.41 -16.73
N ILE A 524 6.40 5.37 -16.22
CA ILE A 524 6.90 5.43 -14.84
C ILE A 524 5.95 6.32 -14.02
N PRO A 525 5.33 5.81 -12.95
CA PRO A 525 4.28 6.52 -12.23
C PRO A 525 4.83 7.51 -11.21
N PHE A 526 4.30 8.73 -11.20
CA PHE A 526 4.55 9.75 -10.18
C PHE A 526 3.21 10.30 -9.67
N ILE A 527 2.96 10.21 -8.36
CA ILE A 527 1.76 10.80 -7.72
C ILE A 527 2.19 12.05 -6.94
N ILE A 528 1.59 13.18 -7.29
CA ILE A 528 1.75 14.47 -6.61
C ILE A 528 0.42 14.80 -5.94
N ARG A 529 0.39 14.75 -4.61
CA ARG A 529 -0.81 15.14 -3.85
C ARG A 529 -0.86 16.67 -3.78
N LEU A 530 -1.86 17.26 -4.42
CA LEU A 530 -1.96 18.72 -4.50
C LEU A 530 -2.31 19.35 -3.16
N ARG A 531 -2.91 18.59 -2.24
CA ARG A 531 -3.15 19.02 -0.85
C ARG A 531 -1.86 19.41 -0.10
N ASP A 532 -0.72 18.84 -0.47
CA ASP A 532 0.59 19.16 0.13
C ASP A 532 1.19 20.47 -0.44
N CYS A 533 0.59 21.01 -1.52
CA CYS A 533 1.01 22.23 -2.20
C CYS A 533 0.19 23.43 -1.69
N THR A 534 0.29 23.76 -0.39
CA THR A 534 -0.59 24.76 0.25
C THR A 534 -0.47 26.17 -0.33
N ASN A 535 0.69 26.52 -0.89
CA ASN A 535 0.95 27.81 -1.54
C ASN A 535 0.71 27.76 -3.06
N GLY A 536 0.19 26.64 -3.55
CA GLY A 536 -0.06 26.35 -4.96
C GLY A 536 1.19 26.06 -5.79
N GLN A 537 2.37 25.99 -5.17
CA GLN A 537 3.62 25.63 -5.86
C GLN A 537 3.79 24.12 -5.91
N LEU A 538 4.06 23.59 -7.12
CA LEU A 538 4.39 22.19 -7.30
C LEU A 538 5.83 21.90 -6.85
N PRO A 539 6.13 20.68 -6.36
CA PRO A 539 7.50 20.25 -6.15
C PRO A 539 8.27 20.27 -7.47
N ARG A 540 9.60 20.47 -7.40
CA ARG A 540 10.43 20.41 -8.60
C ARG A 540 10.47 18.98 -9.14
N PRO A 541 10.63 18.75 -10.46
CA PRO A 541 10.76 17.42 -11.04
C PRO A 541 11.73 16.49 -10.31
N GLY A 542 12.91 17.01 -9.92
CA GLY A 542 13.92 16.30 -9.10
C GLY A 542 13.39 15.66 -7.81
N GLN A 543 12.30 16.19 -7.26
CA GLN A 543 11.70 15.73 -6.00
C GLN A 543 10.59 14.69 -6.22
N PHE A 544 10.08 14.50 -7.45
CA PHE A 544 8.99 13.56 -7.73
C PHE A 544 9.28 12.13 -7.23
N PRO A 545 10.50 11.56 -7.39
CA PRO A 545 10.78 10.22 -6.89
C PRO A 545 10.69 10.13 -5.37
N LEU A 546 11.07 11.20 -4.66
CA LEU A 546 11.10 11.25 -3.20
C LEU A 546 9.70 11.23 -2.58
N LEU A 547 8.67 11.70 -3.31
CA LEU A 547 7.28 11.69 -2.83
C LEU A 547 6.79 10.25 -2.55
N LEU A 548 7.20 9.30 -3.40
CA LEU A 548 6.85 7.89 -3.27
C LEU A 548 7.99 7.06 -2.65
N ALA A 549 9.25 7.31 -2.98
CA ALA A 549 10.37 6.45 -2.60
C ALA A 549 11.50 7.20 -1.86
N LYS A 550 11.17 7.96 -0.81
CA LYS A 550 12.16 8.71 0.00
C LYS A 550 13.27 7.85 0.63
N GLU A 551 13.03 6.55 0.82
CA GLU A 551 13.99 5.61 1.41
C GLU A 551 15.04 5.14 0.40
N LEU A 552 14.83 5.38 -0.90
CA LEU A 552 15.85 5.10 -1.91
C LEU A 552 16.90 6.22 -1.91
N PRO A 553 18.15 5.92 -2.31
CA PRO A 553 19.15 6.95 -2.59
C PRO A 553 18.63 7.99 -3.59
N ASP A 554 19.30 9.15 -3.66
CA ASP A 554 18.96 10.15 -4.67
C ASP A 554 19.00 9.55 -6.10
N PRO A 555 18.05 9.93 -6.97
CA PRO A 555 18.04 9.45 -8.35
C PRO A 555 19.36 9.85 -9.06
N PRO A 556 19.87 9.03 -9.98
CA PRO A 556 21.02 9.39 -10.80
C PRO A 556 20.83 10.75 -11.49
N ALA A 557 21.92 11.48 -11.69
CA ALA A 557 21.87 12.80 -12.32
C ALA A 557 21.11 12.75 -13.66
N ASN A 558 20.18 13.69 -13.86
CA ASN A 558 19.30 13.82 -15.02
C ASN A 558 18.27 12.68 -15.23
N TRP A 559 18.22 11.64 -14.40
CA TRP A 559 17.30 10.50 -14.60
C TRP A 559 15.85 10.93 -14.77
N ILE A 560 15.37 11.80 -13.88
CA ILE A 560 13.98 12.29 -13.96
C ILE A 560 13.74 13.21 -15.16
N ASP A 561 14.72 14.04 -15.50
CA ASP A 561 14.62 14.93 -16.65
C ASP A 561 14.61 14.13 -17.96
N ASP A 562 15.37 13.04 -18.02
CA ASP A 562 15.40 12.12 -19.16
C ASP A 562 14.07 11.38 -19.30
N ILE A 563 13.46 10.94 -18.19
CA ILE A 563 12.13 10.31 -18.18
C ILE A 563 11.06 11.29 -18.67
N LEU A 564 11.05 12.51 -18.16
CA LEU A 564 10.07 13.52 -18.54
C LEU A 564 10.25 14.01 -19.98
N LYS A 565 11.49 14.16 -20.46
CA LYS A 565 11.76 14.54 -21.86
C LYS A 565 11.46 13.43 -22.85
N SER A 566 11.61 12.17 -22.45
CA SER A 566 11.34 11.01 -23.30
C SER A 566 9.87 10.61 -23.34
N GLY A 567 8.98 11.29 -22.62
CA GLY A 567 7.55 10.96 -22.57
C GLY A 567 7.26 9.63 -21.86
N ARG A 568 8.19 9.16 -21.00
CA ARG A 568 8.06 7.90 -20.26
C ARG A 568 7.34 8.07 -18.92
N ALA A 569 6.96 9.29 -18.51
CA ALA A 569 6.29 9.50 -17.24
C ALA A 569 4.75 9.38 -17.34
N LEU A 570 4.16 8.84 -16.27
CA LEU A 570 2.75 8.98 -15.92
C LEU A 570 2.66 9.89 -14.69
N VAL A 571 2.38 11.17 -14.90
CA VAL A 571 2.30 12.20 -13.85
C VAL A 571 0.85 12.38 -13.41
N MET A 572 0.56 12.07 -12.15
CA MET A 572 -0.78 12.09 -11.58
C MET A 572 -0.89 13.16 -10.50
N PHE A 573 -1.79 14.11 -10.68
CA PHE A 573 -2.11 15.18 -9.73
C PHE A 573 -3.37 14.81 -8.96
N ASP A 574 -3.22 14.52 -7.67
CA ASP A 574 -4.35 14.09 -6.83
C ASP A 574 -4.94 15.25 -6.01
N GLY A 575 -6.23 15.54 -6.23
CA GLY A 575 -7.04 16.39 -5.36
C GLY A 575 -6.89 17.89 -5.58
N VAL A 576 -7.19 18.41 -6.78
CA VAL A 576 -7.21 19.87 -7.01
C VAL A 576 -8.20 20.58 -6.08
N ASP A 577 -9.30 19.91 -5.74
CA ASP A 577 -10.32 20.42 -4.80
C ASP A 577 -9.79 20.63 -3.37
N GLU A 578 -8.69 19.97 -3.03
CA GLU A 578 -8.09 20.00 -1.70
C GLU A 578 -7.03 21.10 -1.55
N VAL A 579 -6.74 21.83 -2.63
CA VAL A 579 -5.93 23.06 -2.62
C VAL A 579 -6.80 24.21 -2.12
N PRO A 580 -6.29 25.05 -1.20
CA PRO A 580 -6.99 26.27 -0.76
C PRO A 580 -7.39 27.14 -1.95
N GLN A 581 -8.60 27.69 -1.93
CA GLN A 581 -9.16 28.45 -3.08
C GLN A 581 -8.21 29.55 -3.58
N GLN A 582 -7.56 30.27 -2.66
CA GLN A 582 -6.63 31.37 -2.97
C GLN A 582 -5.35 30.91 -3.70
N ALA A 583 -5.01 29.62 -3.59
CA ALA A 583 -3.81 29.03 -4.20
C ALA A 583 -4.11 28.22 -5.47
N ARG A 584 -5.38 27.97 -5.80
CA ARG A 584 -5.76 27.14 -6.96
C ARG A 584 -5.26 27.71 -8.29
N ASP A 585 -5.35 29.03 -8.47
CA ASP A 585 -4.87 29.71 -9.68
C ASP A 585 -3.35 29.55 -9.87
N GLU A 586 -2.59 29.53 -8.77
CA GLU A 586 -1.16 29.26 -8.77
C GLU A 586 -0.88 27.81 -9.16
N THR A 587 -1.55 26.84 -8.52
CA THR A 587 -1.43 25.41 -8.85
C THR A 587 -1.72 25.14 -10.32
N MET A 588 -2.81 25.72 -10.83
CA MET A 588 -3.18 25.57 -12.24
C MET A 588 -2.15 26.21 -13.18
N ARG A 589 -1.45 27.27 -12.76
CA ARG A 589 -0.35 27.86 -13.54
C ARG A 589 0.87 26.95 -13.57
N GLU A 590 1.26 26.39 -12.44
CA GLU A 590 2.38 25.44 -12.32
C GLU A 590 2.13 24.16 -13.13
N ILE A 591 0.91 23.59 -13.07
CA ILE A 591 0.52 22.43 -13.89
C ILE A 591 0.67 22.75 -15.39
N ARG A 592 0.15 23.91 -15.84
CA ARG A 592 0.30 24.36 -17.23
C ARG A 592 1.75 24.51 -17.64
N GLN A 593 2.58 25.08 -16.78
CA GLN A 593 4.00 25.29 -17.04
C GLN A 593 4.76 23.96 -17.16
N LEU A 594 4.47 22.99 -16.28
CA LEU A 594 5.06 21.66 -16.35
C LEU A 594 4.66 20.96 -17.65
N MET A 595 3.37 20.96 -18.00
CA MET A 595 2.87 20.34 -19.24
C MET A 595 3.41 21.01 -20.50
N LYS A 596 3.62 22.33 -20.48
CA LYS A 596 4.25 23.05 -21.59
C LYS A 596 5.72 22.67 -21.75
N THR A 597 6.40 22.38 -20.64
CA THR A 597 7.82 22.01 -20.63
C THR A 597 8.03 20.55 -21.07
N TYR A 598 7.11 19.65 -20.69
CA TYR A 598 7.21 18.21 -20.94
C TYR A 598 5.94 17.62 -21.59
N PRO A 599 5.58 18.03 -22.82
CA PRO A 599 4.25 17.80 -23.39
C PRO A 599 3.88 16.34 -23.69
N ASP A 600 4.88 15.47 -23.82
CA ASP A 600 4.75 14.08 -24.32
C ASP A 600 4.49 13.03 -23.21
N ASN A 601 4.35 13.47 -21.95
CA ASN A 601 4.01 12.58 -20.83
C ASN A 601 2.51 12.39 -20.67
N TYR A 602 2.14 11.33 -19.96
CA TYR A 602 0.77 11.10 -19.56
C TYR A 602 0.47 11.91 -18.30
N TYR A 603 -0.65 12.63 -18.32
CA TYR A 603 -1.08 13.49 -17.22
C TYR A 603 -2.48 13.10 -16.78
N VAL A 604 -2.64 12.79 -15.49
CA VAL A 604 -3.97 12.53 -14.90
C VAL A 604 -4.22 13.52 -13.79
N VAL A 605 -5.39 14.12 -13.75
CA VAL A 605 -5.79 15.07 -12.71
C VAL A 605 -7.08 14.60 -12.06
N THR A 606 -7.17 14.58 -10.72
CA THR A 606 -8.42 14.31 -10.01
C THR A 606 -8.97 15.59 -9.36
N THR A 607 -10.30 15.76 -9.42
CA THR A 607 -10.98 16.86 -8.74
C THR A 607 -12.44 16.52 -8.42
N ARG A 608 -13.07 17.31 -7.55
CA ARG A 608 -14.53 17.30 -7.40
C ARG A 608 -15.19 18.11 -8.53
N PRO A 609 -16.37 17.71 -9.04
CA PRO A 609 -17.03 18.43 -10.12
C PRO A 609 -17.20 19.93 -9.86
N GLU A 610 -17.44 20.30 -8.61
CA GLU A 610 -17.81 21.66 -8.22
C GLU A 610 -16.58 22.54 -7.91
N ALA A 611 -15.36 21.99 -7.86
CA ALA A 611 -14.18 22.70 -7.39
C ALA A 611 -13.42 23.49 -8.47
N VAL A 612 -13.43 23.00 -9.72
CA VAL A 612 -12.77 23.65 -10.86
C VAL A 612 -13.65 23.48 -12.10
N GLU A 613 -13.78 24.55 -12.88
CA GLU A 613 -14.54 24.54 -14.12
C GLU A 613 -13.81 23.69 -15.18
N ARG A 614 -14.53 22.75 -15.76
CA ARG A 614 -14.02 21.80 -16.76
C ARG A 614 -13.38 22.48 -17.98
N VAL A 615 -13.91 23.64 -18.37
CA VAL A 615 -13.41 24.43 -19.51
C VAL A 615 -11.92 24.75 -19.42
N GLU A 616 -11.39 24.88 -18.19
CA GLU A 616 -9.99 25.18 -17.94
C GLU A 616 -9.07 24.03 -18.37
N PHE A 617 -9.53 22.78 -18.23
CA PHE A 617 -8.79 21.57 -18.60
C PHE A 617 -8.98 21.18 -20.06
N ILE A 618 -10.17 21.42 -20.63
CA ILE A 618 -10.42 21.23 -22.07
C ILE A 618 -9.43 22.06 -22.89
N GLY A 619 -9.20 23.32 -22.50
CA GLY A 619 -8.21 24.19 -23.16
C GLY A 619 -6.77 23.68 -23.09
N LEU A 620 -6.48 22.73 -22.20
CA LEU A 620 -5.19 22.06 -22.05
C LEU A 620 -5.14 20.69 -22.74
N GLY A 621 -6.23 20.29 -23.42
CA GLY A 621 -6.35 19.03 -24.15
C GLY A 621 -6.57 17.82 -23.26
N PHE A 622 -7.19 17.99 -22.08
CA PHE A 622 -7.63 16.87 -21.26
C PHE A 622 -8.94 16.30 -21.79
N VAL A 623 -9.02 14.96 -21.83
CA VAL A 623 -10.29 14.24 -21.92
C VAL A 623 -10.90 14.19 -20.52
N SER A 624 -12.19 14.51 -20.40
CA SER A 624 -12.89 14.56 -19.11
C SER A 624 -13.72 13.30 -18.88
N ALA A 625 -13.47 12.64 -17.75
CA ALA A 625 -14.18 11.45 -17.34
C ALA A 625 -14.77 11.61 -15.93
N ARG A 626 -16.02 11.20 -15.74
CA ARG A 626 -16.71 11.28 -14.45
C ARG A 626 -16.86 9.92 -13.80
N VAL A 627 -16.46 9.81 -12.53
CA VAL A 627 -16.73 8.64 -11.70
C VAL A 627 -18.22 8.54 -11.40
N GLU A 628 -18.85 7.52 -11.97
CA GLU A 628 -20.26 7.18 -11.75
C GLU A 628 -20.45 6.45 -10.41
N PRO A 629 -21.60 6.61 -9.75
CA PRO A 629 -21.96 5.80 -8.59
C PRO A 629 -21.94 4.30 -8.92
N MET A 630 -21.66 3.46 -7.91
CA MET A 630 -21.79 2.01 -8.10
C MET A 630 -23.24 1.65 -8.36
N THR A 631 -23.49 0.93 -9.45
CA THR A 631 -24.78 0.28 -9.71
C THR A 631 -25.02 -0.83 -8.67
N PRO A 632 -26.27 -1.31 -8.50
CA PRO A 632 -26.52 -2.43 -7.59
C PRO A 632 -25.64 -3.68 -7.88
N PRO A 633 -25.39 -4.07 -9.15
CA PRO A 633 -24.42 -5.14 -9.47
C PRO A 633 -22.97 -4.82 -9.06
N ASP A 634 -22.50 -3.58 -9.29
CA ASP A 634 -21.15 -3.15 -8.87
C ASP A 634 -20.98 -3.24 -7.35
N ARG A 635 -21.99 -2.78 -6.61
CA ARG A 635 -22.04 -2.83 -5.14
C ARG A 635 -21.98 -4.28 -4.64
N ASP A 636 -22.76 -5.17 -5.24
CA ASP A 636 -22.81 -6.56 -4.83
C ASP A 636 -21.48 -7.28 -5.08
N THR A 637 -20.80 -6.95 -6.17
CA THR A 637 -19.43 -7.39 -6.47
C THR A 637 -18.43 -6.83 -5.45
N PHE A 638 -18.57 -5.55 -5.07
CA PHE A 638 -17.76 -4.93 -4.04
C PHE A 638 -17.92 -5.66 -2.69
N ILE A 639 -19.16 -5.97 -2.31
CA ILE A 639 -19.47 -6.69 -1.08
C ILE A 639 -18.78 -8.06 -1.09
N ASP A 640 -18.85 -8.81 -2.18
CA ASP A 640 -18.22 -10.13 -2.26
C ASP A 640 -16.70 -10.03 -2.14
N ARG A 641 -16.05 -9.17 -2.94
CA ARG A 641 -14.58 -8.99 -2.89
C ARG A 641 -14.09 -8.54 -1.52
N TRP A 642 -14.84 -7.67 -0.85
CA TRP A 642 -14.52 -7.22 0.50
C TRP A 642 -14.56 -8.38 1.50
N HIS A 643 -15.59 -9.25 1.42
CA HIS A 643 -15.72 -10.40 2.32
C HIS A 643 -14.70 -11.50 2.00
N ASP A 644 -14.38 -11.73 0.74
CA ASP A 644 -13.33 -12.67 0.32
C ASP A 644 -11.94 -12.21 0.83
N ALA A 645 -11.61 -10.93 0.68
CA ALA A 645 -10.38 -10.35 1.20
C ALA A 645 -10.31 -10.46 2.74
N MET A 646 -11.44 -10.29 3.41
CA MET A 646 -11.55 -10.47 4.85
C MET A 646 -11.36 -11.93 5.28
N GLU A 647 -11.91 -12.88 4.54
CA GLU A 647 -11.82 -14.32 4.85
C GLU A 647 -10.38 -14.84 4.74
N VAL A 648 -9.66 -14.50 3.66
CA VAL A 648 -8.23 -14.84 3.49
C VAL A 648 -7.42 -14.41 4.70
N ARG A 649 -7.76 -13.24 5.23
CA ARG A 649 -7.07 -12.64 6.36
C ARG A 649 -7.41 -13.29 7.69
N LEU A 650 -8.68 -13.60 7.97
CA LEU A 650 -9.06 -14.32 9.20
C LEU A 650 -8.43 -15.72 9.25
N ARG A 651 -8.29 -16.38 8.09
CA ARG A 651 -7.56 -17.66 7.97
C ARG A 651 -6.08 -17.54 8.36
N ASN A 652 -5.42 -16.45 7.98
CA ASN A 652 -4.03 -16.19 8.40
C ASN A 652 -3.89 -16.00 9.92
N TRP A 653 -4.99 -15.78 10.64
CA TRP A 653 -5.07 -15.61 12.09
C TRP A 653 -5.76 -16.79 12.79
N ASN A 654 -5.89 -17.94 12.12
CA ASN A 654 -6.54 -19.17 12.62
C ASN A 654 -8.01 -18.99 13.05
N GLU A 655 -8.70 -17.96 12.57
CA GLU A 655 -10.15 -17.84 12.71
C GLU A 655 -10.84 -18.50 11.52
N ALA A 656 -11.65 -19.53 11.79
CA ALA A 656 -12.53 -20.10 10.78
C ALA A 656 -13.71 -19.16 10.55
N ALA A 657 -13.81 -18.56 9.36
CA ALA A 657 -14.95 -17.73 8.99
C ALA A 657 -15.32 -17.93 7.52
N ASP A 658 -16.39 -18.70 7.26
CA ASP A 658 -17.11 -18.58 6.00
C ASP A 658 -17.93 -17.29 6.05
N LEU A 659 -17.43 -16.25 5.36
CA LEU A 659 -18.06 -14.94 5.33
C LEU A 659 -19.08 -14.79 4.19
N ARG A 660 -19.24 -15.79 3.32
CA ARG A 660 -20.18 -15.73 2.17
C ARG A 660 -21.62 -15.66 2.64
N ALA A 661 -21.96 -16.38 3.71
CA ALA A 661 -23.28 -16.29 4.34
C ALA A 661 -23.56 -14.90 4.94
N LEU A 662 -22.53 -14.19 5.40
CA LEU A 662 -22.66 -12.82 5.91
C LEU A 662 -22.85 -11.82 4.75
N ALA A 663 -22.08 -11.97 3.67
CA ALA A 663 -22.21 -11.18 2.45
C ALA A 663 -23.61 -11.31 1.85
N LYS A 664 -24.13 -12.55 1.73
CA LYS A 664 -25.48 -12.81 1.22
C LYS A 664 -26.57 -12.14 2.06
N ARG A 665 -26.47 -12.22 3.40
CA ARG A 665 -27.42 -11.56 4.30
C ARG A 665 -27.37 -10.03 4.19
N LEU A 666 -26.18 -9.46 4.01
CA LEU A 666 -26.02 -8.02 3.79
C LEU A 666 -26.73 -7.58 2.51
N LYS A 667 -26.52 -8.29 1.39
CA LYS A 667 -27.18 -8.00 0.11
C LYS A 667 -28.71 -8.03 0.23
N GLN A 668 -29.26 -9.09 0.82
CA GLN A 668 -30.70 -9.22 1.08
C GLN A 668 -31.25 -8.08 1.94
N ARG A 669 -30.47 -7.61 2.92
CA ARG A 669 -30.87 -6.49 3.76
C ARG A 669 -30.83 -5.15 3.02
N LEU A 670 -29.82 -4.92 2.18
CA LEU A 670 -29.75 -3.71 1.37
C LEU A 670 -30.91 -3.65 0.37
N GLU A 671 -31.31 -4.78 -0.21
CA GLU A 671 -32.54 -4.88 -1.01
C GLU A 671 -33.79 -4.50 -0.20
N ALA A 672 -33.87 -4.93 1.06
CA ALA A 672 -34.98 -4.62 1.96
C ALA A 672 -34.92 -3.21 2.57
N THR A 673 -33.84 -2.45 2.40
CA THR A 673 -33.67 -1.11 3.01
C THR A 673 -33.10 -0.11 1.99
N PRO A 674 -33.95 0.46 1.10
CA PRO A 674 -33.51 1.34 0.01
C PRO A 674 -32.70 2.57 0.46
N ALA A 675 -33.01 3.13 1.63
CA ALA A 675 -32.27 4.26 2.19
C ALA A 675 -30.78 3.94 2.41
N VAL A 676 -30.47 2.73 2.91
CA VAL A 676 -29.10 2.27 3.15
C VAL A 676 -28.43 1.81 1.86
N ALA A 677 -29.18 1.17 0.96
CA ALA A 677 -28.69 0.80 -0.36
C ALA A 677 -28.15 2.01 -1.13
N ARG A 678 -28.81 3.16 -1.06
CA ARG A 678 -28.32 4.41 -1.69
C ARG A 678 -26.96 4.84 -1.13
N LEU A 679 -26.73 4.69 0.17
CA LEU A 679 -25.44 5.01 0.79
C LEU A 679 -24.31 4.13 0.24
N THR A 680 -24.62 2.86 -0.02
CA THR A 680 -23.65 1.89 -0.53
C THR A 680 -23.34 2.01 -2.02
N SER A 681 -23.95 2.96 -2.74
CA SER A 681 -23.48 3.35 -4.09
C SER A 681 -22.11 4.04 -4.06
N ASN A 682 -21.70 4.54 -2.88
CA ASN A 682 -20.38 5.06 -2.62
C ASN A 682 -19.46 3.94 -2.06
N PRO A 683 -18.32 3.62 -2.70
CA PRO A 683 -17.45 2.52 -2.27
C PRO A 683 -16.97 2.62 -0.82
N LEU A 684 -16.64 3.83 -0.34
CA LEU A 684 -16.20 4.03 1.03
C LEU A 684 -17.31 3.68 2.03
N LEU A 685 -18.52 4.20 1.82
CA LEU A 685 -19.66 3.92 2.69
C LEU A 685 -20.07 2.44 2.61
N CYS A 686 -19.95 1.81 1.44
CA CYS A 686 -20.15 0.37 1.29
C CYS A 686 -19.17 -0.44 2.15
N ALA A 687 -17.88 -0.09 2.15
CA ALA A 687 -16.88 -0.73 3.00
C ALA A 687 -17.19 -0.57 4.50
N VAL A 688 -17.65 0.62 4.91
CA VAL A 688 -18.08 0.90 6.30
C VAL A 688 -19.30 0.06 6.67
N VAL A 689 -20.29 -0.05 5.79
CA VAL A 689 -21.48 -0.89 5.99
C VAL A 689 -21.08 -2.37 6.14
N CYS A 690 -20.16 -2.87 5.31
CA CYS A 690 -19.63 -4.23 5.44
C CYS A 690 -18.96 -4.45 6.82
N ALA A 691 -18.12 -3.51 7.24
CA ALA A 691 -17.44 -3.54 8.53
C ALA A 691 -18.42 -3.54 9.72
N LEU A 692 -19.42 -2.65 9.70
CA LEU A 692 -20.43 -2.56 10.74
C LEU A 692 -21.35 -3.78 10.79
N HIS A 693 -21.73 -4.31 9.64
CA HIS A 693 -22.56 -5.52 9.54
C HIS A 693 -21.86 -6.72 10.17
N ARG A 694 -20.56 -6.91 9.91
CA ARG A 694 -19.73 -7.91 10.59
C ARG A 694 -19.64 -7.67 12.09
N ALA A 695 -19.45 -6.42 12.51
CA ALA A 695 -19.24 -6.08 13.92
C ALA A 695 -20.47 -6.28 14.81
N ARG A 696 -21.68 -6.03 14.29
CA ARG A 696 -22.92 -5.97 15.09
C ARG A 696 -24.01 -6.97 14.68
N ASN A 697 -23.78 -7.78 13.64
CA ASN A 697 -24.60 -8.88 13.11
C ASN A 697 -26.09 -8.59 12.76
N GLU A 698 -26.73 -7.51 13.25
CA GLU A 698 -28.20 -7.36 13.10
C GLU A 698 -28.78 -5.93 12.99
N ASN A 699 -28.04 -4.82 13.17
CA ASN A 699 -28.61 -3.44 13.05
C ASN A 699 -27.79 -2.48 12.18
N LEU A 700 -28.11 -2.41 10.88
CA LEU A 700 -27.57 -1.39 9.99
C LEU A 700 -28.12 -0.01 10.35
N PRO A 701 -27.29 1.06 10.30
CA PRO A 701 -27.77 2.44 10.35
C PRO A 701 -28.68 2.74 9.15
N GLU A 702 -29.67 3.62 9.34
CA GLU A 702 -30.67 3.97 8.32
C GLU A 702 -30.33 5.25 7.57
N THR A 703 -29.53 6.13 8.19
CA THR A 703 -29.10 7.42 7.61
C THR A 703 -27.57 7.52 7.50
N PRO A 704 -27.03 8.38 6.62
CA PRO A 704 -25.59 8.64 6.57
C PRO A 704 -25.04 9.22 7.88
N VAL A 705 -25.85 9.97 8.62
CA VAL A 705 -25.52 10.47 9.97
C VAL A 705 -25.34 9.30 10.95
N ASP A 706 -26.29 8.38 11.01
CA ASP A 706 -26.20 7.20 11.90
C ASP A 706 -25.02 6.29 11.51
N LEU A 707 -24.68 6.23 10.22
CA LEU A 707 -23.55 5.48 9.71
C LEU A 707 -22.22 6.06 10.20
N CYS A 708 -22.05 7.38 10.06
CA CYS A 708 -20.89 8.09 10.57
C CYS A 708 -20.80 8.01 12.11
N GLU A 709 -21.93 8.10 12.81
CA GLU A 709 -22.01 7.96 14.26
C GLU A 709 -21.50 6.59 14.71
N LYS A 710 -22.08 5.51 14.17
CA LYS A 710 -21.69 4.13 14.51
C LYS A 710 -20.24 3.82 14.11
N LEU A 711 -19.75 4.44 13.04
CA LEU A 711 -18.35 4.34 12.65
C LEU A 711 -17.43 5.03 13.66
N CYS A 712 -17.79 6.24 14.12
CA CYS A 712 -17.05 6.93 15.19
C CYS A 712 -17.04 6.12 16.48
N GLU A 713 -18.18 5.57 16.90
CA GLU A 713 -18.28 4.64 18.04
C GLU A 713 -17.34 3.44 17.86
N MET A 714 -17.42 2.76 16.72
CA MET A 714 -16.59 1.58 16.45
C MET A 714 -15.09 1.90 16.48
N LEU A 715 -14.68 3.03 15.89
CA LEU A 715 -13.27 3.41 15.79
C LEU A 715 -12.71 3.94 17.12
N LEU A 716 -13.53 4.63 17.92
CA LEU A 716 -13.11 5.24 19.19
C LEU A 716 -13.25 4.29 20.41
N ASP A 717 -14.28 3.45 20.48
CA ASP A 717 -14.54 2.58 21.64
C ASP A 717 -13.85 1.22 21.57
N ARG A 718 -13.78 0.59 20.39
CA ARG A 718 -13.31 -0.79 20.25
C ARG A 718 -11.79 -0.93 20.40
N ARG A 719 -11.03 0.05 19.90
CA ARG A 719 -9.56 0.10 19.98
C ARG A 719 -9.01 0.41 21.37
N ASP A 720 -9.84 0.90 22.29
CA ASP A 720 -9.41 1.26 23.64
C ASP A 720 -9.35 0.09 24.62
N LYS A 721 -10.07 -1.00 24.34
CA LYS A 721 -10.08 -2.21 25.17
C LYS A 721 -8.92 -3.18 24.88
N GLU A 722 -8.29 -3.09 23.72
CA GLU A 722 -7.35 -4.12 23.22
C GLU A 722 -5.86 -3.79 23.44
N ARG A 723 -5.51 -2.63 24.02
CA ARG A 723 -4.11 -2.21 24.24
C ARG A 723 -3.75 -1.80 25.67
N LEU A 724 -4.50 -2.27 26.67
CA LEU A 724 -4.26 -1.95 28.08
C LEU A 724 -3.21 -2.86 28.73
N SER A 725 -1.93 -2.70 28.38
CA SER A 725 -0.81 -3.27 29.14
C SER A 725 0.55 -2.65 28.80
N PHE A 726 0.87 -1.47 29.37
CA PHE A 726 2.13 -1.14 30.10
C PHE A 726 2.36 0.39 30.32
N GLU A 727 3.39 0.72 31.14
CA GLU A 727 3.49 1.88 32.03
C GLU A 727 4.19 3.18 31.55
N ALA A 728 4.87 3.25 30.41
CA ALA A 728 5.24 4.57 29.82
C ALA A 728 4.00 5.21 29.16
N GLN A 729 3.14 4.34 28.66
CA GLN A 729 1.79 4.64 28.26
C GLN A 729 0.89 4.92 29.48
N LYS A 730 1.32 4.78 30.75
CA LYS A 730 0.43 5.00 31.91
C LYS A 730 -0.09 6.44 31.96
N LEU A 731 0.73 7.46 31.70
CA LEU A 731 0.29 8.86 31.74
C LEU A 731 -0.57 9.27 30.53
N ILE A 732 -0.19 8.84 29.31
CA ILE A 732 -0.96 9.09 28.08
C ILE A 732 -2.25 8.25 28.07
N ASN A 733 -2.21 7.00 28.56
CA ASN A 733 -3.37 6.11 28.71
C ASN A 733 -4.26 6.52 29.88
N GLU A 734 -3.73 7.05 30.97
CA GLU A 734 -4.56 7.61 32.03
C GLU A 734 -5.25 8.87 31.51
N ALA A 735 -4.55 9.81 30.89
CA ALA A 735 -5.15 11.04 30.40
C ALA A 735 -6.18 10.82 29.27
N TYR A 736 -5.83 10.09 28.20
CA TYR A 736 -6.76 9.79 27.10
C TYR A 736 -7.85 8.78 27.52
N GLY A 737 -7.49 7.79 28.35
CA GLY A 737 -8.42 6.80 28.92
C GLY A 737 -9.43 7.41 29.89
N GLN A 738 -9.08 8.52 30.56
CA GLN A 738 -10.00 9.30 31.40
C GLN A 738 -11.04 10.09 30.60
N LEU A 739 -10.80 10.33 29.30
CA LEU A 739 -11.77 11.05 28.47
C LEU A 739 -12.93 10.13 28.10
N GLU A 740 -14.14 10.56 28.41
CA GLU A 740 -15.35 9.89 27.91
C GLU A 740 -15.43 9.98 26.37
N PHE A 741 -16.12 9.03 25.74
CA PHE A 741 -16.36 9.02 24.29
C PHE A 741 -16.81 10.38 23.75
N ARG A 742 -17.73 11.05 24.46
CA ARG A 742 -18.25 12.38 24.10
C ARG A 742 -17.15 13.44 24.01
N VAL A 743 -16.18 13.42 24.92
CA VAL A 743 -15.07 14.38 24.92
C VAL A 743 -14.10 14.07 23.77
N ARG A 744 -13.79 12.79 23.53
CA ARG A 744 -12.92 12.38 22.42
C ARG A 744 -13.52 12.75 21.06
N LYS A 745 -14.81 12.49 20.89
CA LYS A 745 -15.56 12.91 19.71
C LYS A 745 -15.57 14.43 19.58
N GLY A 746 -15.83 15.15 20.67
CA GLY A 746 -15.81 16.62 20.69
C GLY A 746 -14.46 17.23 20.31
N LEU A 747 -13.35 16.59 20.69
CA LEU A 747 -12.00 16.99 20.26
C LEU A 747 -11.82 16.84 18.74
N LEU A 748 -12.24 15.70 18.18
CA LEU A 748 -12.21 15.48 16.74
C LEU A 748 -13.13 16.45 15.99
N SER A 749 -14.33 16.73 16.52
CA SER A 749 -15.25 17.73 15.97
C SER A 749 -14.66 19.13 15.96
N GLN A 750 -13.88 19.52 16.99
CA GLN A 750 -13.18 20.81 16.98
C GLN A 750 -12.11 20.89 15.90
N LEU A 751 -11.30 19.83 15.75
CA LEU A 751 -10.27 19.79 14.71
C LEU A 751 -10.88 19.85 13.30
N ALA A 752 -11.96 19.10 13.08
CA ALA A 752 -12.71 19.11 11.84
C ALA A 752 -13.31 20.49 11.53
N PHE A 753 -13.94 21.11 12.52
CA PHE A 753 -14.48 22.46 12.42
C PHE A 753 -13.42 23.49 12.05
N HIS A 754 -12.24 23.42 12.69
CA HIS A 754 -11.14 24.32 12.41
C HIS A 754 -10.64 24.14 10.97
N MET A 755 -10.42 22.90 10.52
CA MET A 755 -10.01 22.60 9.15
C MET A 755 -10.99 23.13 8.09
N VAL A 756 -12.29 22.91 8.29
CA VAL A 756 -13.34 23.40 7.38
C VAL A 756 -13.40 24.93 7.39
N SER A 757 -13.40 25.55 8.57
CA SER A 757 -13.46 27.01 8.71
C SER A 757 -12.25 27.73 8.12
N SER A 758 -11.07 27.09 8.19
CA SER A 758 -9.83 27.60 7.61
C SER A 758 -9.65 27.23 6.14
N GLY A 759 -10.54 26.42 5.54
CA GLY A 759 -10.45 26.00 4.14
C GLY A 759 -9.24 25.10 3.85
N VAL A 760 -8.77 24.33 4.85
CA VAL A 760 -7.58 23.47 4.76
C VAL A 760 -7.92 21.99 4.92
N SER A 761 -7.12 21.14 4.29
CA SER A 761 -7.23 19.67 4.37
C SER A 761 -6.44 19.06 5.53
N ALA A 762 -5.38 19.74 5.98
CA ALA A 762 -4.50 19.33 7.06
C ALA A 762 -4.04 20.55 7.87
N ILE A 763 -3.70 20.35 9.15
CA ILE A 763 -3.18 21.40 10.06
C ILE A 763 -1.86 20.96 10.69
N THR A 764 -1.08 21.90 11.19
CA THR A 764 0.17 21.62 11.91
C THR A 764 -0.10 20.99 13.28
N GLU A 765 0.89 20.28 13.84
CA GLU A 765 0.78 19.77 15.22
C GLU A 765 0.49 20.88 16.24
N ALA A 766 1.08 22.05 16.06
CA ALA A 766 0.91 23.20 16.95
C ALA A 766 -0.53 23.76 16.91
N GLU A 767 -1.11 23.88 15.71
CA GLU A 767 -2.52 24.27 15.55
C GLU A 767 -3.45 23.22 16.17
N ALA A 768 -3.18 21.93 15.94
CA ALA A 768 -3.96 20.86 16.55
C ALA A 768 -3.89 20.90 18.09
N ASP A 769 -2.70 21.12 18.67
CA ASP A 769 -2.50 21.25 20.10
C ASP A 769 -3.27 22.46 20.68
N GLN A 770 -3.29 23.59 19.96
CA GLN A 770 -4.07 24.76 20.36
C GLN A 770 -5.58 24.47 20.39
N GLN A 771 -6.11 23.85 19.32
CA GLN A 771 -7.52 23.51 19.23
C GLN A 771 -7.93 22.48 20.30
N ILE A 772 -7.08 21.48 20.57
CA ILE A 772 -7.29 20.49 21.63
C ILE A 772 -7.28 21.14 23.01
N ALA A 773 -6.34 22.06 23.27
CA ALA A 773 -6.25 22.77 24.56
C ALA A 773 -7.52 23.58 24.87
N GLU A 774 -8.10 24.23 23.86
CA GLU A 774 -9.34 25.01 24.00
C GLU A 774 -10.53 24.13 24.46
N VAL A 775 -10.67 22.96 23.85
CA VAL A 775 -11.72 21.99 24.20
C VAL A 775 -11.48 21.41 25.59
N LEU A 776 -10.25 20.97 25.90
CA LEU A 776 -9.90 20.45 27.22
C LEU A 776 -10.18 21.46 28.34
N GLY A 777 -9.91 22.76 28.09
CA GLY A 777 -10.26 23.84 29.00
C GLY A 777 -11.76 23.97 29.24
N SER A 778 -12.57 23.83 28.19
CA SER A 778 -14.04 23.87 28.26
C SER A 778 -14.63 22.71 29.08
N TYR A 779 -14.01 21.52 29.01
CA TYR A 779 -14.39 20.35 29.80
C TYR A 779 -13.72 20.29 31.19
N LYS A 780 -12.98 21.34 31.59
CA LYS A 780 -12.26 21.43 32.89
C LYS A 780 -11.18 20.36 33.09
N HIS A 781 -10.59 19.83 32.02
CA HIS A 781 -9.51 18.85 32.05
C HIS A 781 -8.11 19.52 32.03
N PHE A 782 -7.83 20.40 33.00
CA PHE A 782 -6.62 21.24 33.00
C PHE A 782 -5.29 20.48 33.22
N ASN A 783 -5.34 19.24 33.70
CA ASN A 783 -4.15 18.44 33.99
C ASN A 783 -3.67 17.62 32.78
N ILE A 784 -4.41 17.63 31.68
CA ILE A 784 -4.12 16.86 30.48
C ILE A 784 -3.41 17.75 29.46
N LYS A 785 -2.25 17.34 28.98
CA LYS A 785 -1.53 18.08 27.92
C LYS A 785 -2.16 17.80 26.55
N ALA A 786 -2.36 18.86 25.78
CA ALA A 786 -2.92 18.77 24.44
C ALA A 786 -2.09 17.89 23.49
N CYS A 787 -0.76 18.00 23.54
CA CYS A 787 0.16 17.19 22.73
C CYS A 787 0.06 15.68 23.00
N ASP A 788 -0.19 15.29 24.25
CA ASP A 788 -0.38 13.88 24.60
C ASP A 788 -1.71 13.34 24.03
N ILE A 789 -2.78 14.15 24.08
CA ILE A 789 -4.07 13.81 23.49
C ILE A 789 -4.02 13.79 21.96
N ARG A 790 -3.33 14.74 21.34
CA ARG A 790 -3.11 14.78 19.89
C ARG A 790 -2.46 13.50 19.40
N ARG A 791 -1.33 13.12 20.01
CA ARG A 791 -0.61 11.87 19.71
C ARG A 791 -1.51 10.66 19.93
N ALA A 792 -2.26 10.61 21.03
CA ALA A 792 -3.21 9.53 21.28
C ALA A 792 -4.32 9.44 20.23
N LEU A 793 -4.87 10.57 19.78
CA LEU A 793 -5.89 10.60 18.72
C LEU A 793 -5.32 10.10 17.39
N VAL A 794 -4.11 10.52 17.00
CA VAL A 794 -3.45 10.03 15.77
C VAL A 794 -3.15 8.53 15.85
N GLU A 795 -2.61 8.05 16.98
CA GLU A 795 -2.19 6.66 17.13
C GLU A 795 -3.37 5.69 17.34
N ARG A 796 -4.45 6.14 18.02
CA ARG A 796 -5.53 5.26 18.48
C ARG A 796 -6.83 5.40 17.70
N SER A 797 -7.27 6.63 17.40
CA SER A 797 -8.63 6.84 16.86
C SER A 797 -8.86 6.11 15.53
N GLY A 798 -7.82 5.99 14.69
CA GLY A 798 -7.99 5.52 13.31
C GLY A 798 -8.81 6.47 12.45
N ILE A 799 -9.07 7.68 12.94
CA ILE A 799 -9.78 8.76 12.27
C ILE A 799 -8.78 9.80 11.76
N LEU A 800 -7.71 10.05 12.52
CA LEU A 800 -6.61 10.94 12.14
C LEU A 800 -5.37 10.17 11.69
N GLN A 801 -4.56 10.81 10.84
CA GLN A 801 -3.23 10.35 10.47
C GLN A 801 -2.24 11.52 10.38
N GLU A 802 -0.95 11.20 10.53
CA GLU A 802 0.14 12.11 10.22
C GLU A 802 0.45 12.09 8.71
N SER A 803 0.57 13.28 8.12
CA SER A 803 1.06 13.48 6.75
C SER A 803 2.55 13.85 6.76
N SER A 804 3.13 14.15 5.58
CA SER A 804 4.46 14.73 5.46
C SER A 804 4.58 16.02 6.27
N GLU A 805 5.79 16.30 6.78
CA GLU A 805 6.13 17.55 7.49
C GLU A 805 5.37 17.80 8.81
N GLN A 806 5.07 16.77 9.61
CA GLN A 806 4.43 16.94 10.93
C GLN A 806 3.07 17.66 10.84
N ARG A 807 2.23 17.25 9.88
CA ARG A 807 0.84 17.73 9.76
C ARG A 807 -0.13 16.62 10.10
N ILE A 808 -1.31 17.00 10.59
CA ILE A 808 -2.39 16.10 10.97
C ILE A 808 -3.57 16.32 10.03
N GLU A 809 -4.11 15.22 9.53
CA GLU A 809 -5.30 15.22 8.68
C GLU A 809 -6.26 14.09 9.06
N PHE A 810 -7.51 14.20 8.59
CA PHE A 810 -8.46 13.11 8.67
C PHE A 810 -8.16 12.07 7.60
N LEU A 811 -8.15 10.80 7.98
CA LEU A 811 -8.01 9.67 7.07
C LEU A 811 -9.08 9.70 5.97
N HIS A 812 -10.30 10.17 6.31
CA HIS A 812 -11.41 10.32 5.37
C HIS A 812 -12.11 11.67 5.51
N ASN A 813 -12.26 12.37 4.39
CA ASN A 813 -12.99 13.65 4.33
C ASN A 813 -14.44 13.53 4.79
N THR A 814 -15.13 12.42 4.56
CA THR A 814 -16.53 12.25 5.02
C THR A 814 -16.66 12.31 6.55
N LEU A 815 -15.70 11.73 7.29
CA LEU A 815 -15.68 11.83 8.76
C LEU A 815 -15.37 13.27 9.21
N LYS A 816 -14.46 13.96 8.52
CA LYS A 816 -14.20 15.39 8.75
C LYS A 816 -15.46 16.22 8.53
N GLU A 817 -16.13 16.02 7.40
CA GLU A 817 -17.35 16.75 7.01
C GLU A 817 -18.48 16.54 8.04
N PHE A 818 -18.69 15.30 8.47
CA PHE A 818 -19.65 14.95 9.52
C PHE A 818 -19.32 15.58 10.88
N LEU A 819 -18.09 15.41 11.36
CA LEU A 819 -17.66 15.93 12.67
C LEU A 819 -17.64 17.46 12.71
N ALA A 820 -17.30 18.11 11.60
CA ALA A 820 -17.42 19.56 11.44
C ALA A 820 -18.90 19.99 11.49
N ALA A 821 -19.78 19.28 10.78
CA ALA A 821 -21.22 19.57 10.79
C ALA A 821 -21.78 19.50 12.21
N GLU A 822 -21.45 18.48 13.00
CA GLU A 822 -21.85 18.41 14.41
C GLU A 822 -21.41 19.63 15.22
N ARG A 823 -20.20 20.15 14.97
CA ARG A 823 -19.71 21.34 15.69
C ARG A 823 -20.43 22.61 15.25
N PHE A 824 -20.64 22.83 13.95
CA PHE A 824 -21.43 23.97 13.44
C PHE A 824 -22.86 23.93 13.96
N VAL A 825 -23.49 22.76 13.86
CA VAL A 825 -24.81 22.52 14.41
C VAL A 825 -24.82 22.84 15.89
N ASN A 826 -23.79 22.45 16.66
CA ASN A 826 -23.65 22.75 18.09
C ASN A 826 -23.44 24.24 18.43
N ILE A 827 -22.77 25.02 17.57
CA ILE A 827 -22.64 26.47 17.70
C ILE A 827 -24.02 27.14 17.53
N GLY A 828 -24.86 26.59 16.64
CA GLY A 828 -26.25 27.03 16.46
C GLY A 828 -26.41 28.22 15.50
N ASP A 829 -25.33 28.73 14.90
CA ASP A 829 -25.40 29.81 13.92
C ASP A 829 -25.53 29.24 12.49
N VAL A 830 -26.78 29.21 12.01
CA VAL A 830 -27.11 28.73 10.65
C VAL A 830 -26.54 29.62 9.55
N GLN A 831 -26.24 30.90 9.83
CA GLN A 831 -25.79 31.84 8.81
C GLN A 831 -24.37 31.53 8.34
N ILE A 832 -23.52 30.99 9.21
CA ILE A 832 -22.16 30.54 8.82
C ILE A 832 -22.26 29.50 7.70
N LEU A 833 -23.14 28.52 7.85
CA LEU A 833 -23.36 27.47 6.84
C LEU A 833 -24.05 28.03 5.59
N ALA A 834 -25.08 28.86 5.75
CA ALA A 834 -25.81 29.45 4.63
C ALA A 834 -24.94 30.40 3.78
N ASN A 835 -23.95 31.09 4.38
CA ASN A 835 -23.01 31.97 3.71
C ASN A 835 -22.02 31.23 2.80
N ASN A 836 -21.79 29.94 3.03
CA ASN A 836 -20.83 29.13 2.28
C ASN A 836 -21.50 28.11 1.34
N THR A 837 -22.79 28.26 1.04
CA THR A 837 -23.56 27.35 0.15
C THR A 837 -23.04 27.29 -1.28
N ASP A 838 -22.44 28.38 -1.75
CA ASP A 838 -21.80 28.48 -3.07
C ASP A 838 -20.42 27.79 -3.11
N GLU A 839 -19.84 27.48 -1.94
CA GLU A 839 -18.55 26.81 -1.85
C GLU A 839 -18.74 25.28 -1.79
N ALA A 840 -18.27 24.60 -2.84
CA ALA A 840 -18.33 23.15 -3.00
C ALA A 840 -17.85 22.33 -1.79
N SER A 841 -16.79 22.80 -1.12
CA SER A 841 -16.17 22.14 0.04
C SER A 841 -17.10 22.11 1.26
N TRP A 842 -18.04 23.06 1.36
CA TRP A 842 -18.99 23.18 2.47
C TRP A 842 -20.28 22.40 2.24
N GLN A 843 -20.66 22.13 1.00
CA GLN A 843 -21.91 21.44 0.69
C GLN A 843 -22.10 20.11 1.45
N PRO A 844 -21.10 19.21 1.55
CA PRO A 844 -21.23 18.00 2.36
C PRO A 844 -21.45 18.28 3.85
N VAL A 845 -20.78 19.30 4.40
CA VAL A 845 -20.93 19.72 5.80
C VAL A 845 -22.34 20.23 6.05
N ILE A 846 -22.88 21.04 5.13
CA ILE A 846 -24.25 21.56 5.20
C ILE A 846 -25.27 20.42 5.11
N LEU A 847 -25.06 19.43 4.23
CA LEU A 847 -25.94 18.27 4.09
C LEU A 847 -25.95 17.39 5.36
N PHE A 848 -24.80 17.17 6.00
CA PHE A 848 -24.77 16.55 7.32
C PHE A 848 -25.45 17.42 8.38
N ALA A 849 -25.27 18.73 8.33
CA ALA A 849 -25.83 19.66 9.31
C ALA A 849 -27.37 19.69 9.29
N VAL A 850 -27.99 19.70 8.10
CA VAL A 850 -29.46 19.61 8.00
C VAL A 850 -30.00 18.25 8.44
N ALA A 851 -29.21 17.18 8.30
CA ALA A 851 -29.59 15.81 8.64
C ALA A 851 -29.46 15.47 10.14
N LEU A 852 -28.80 16.32 10.93
CA LEU A 852 -28.55 16.06 12.36
C LEU A 852 -29.78 16.39 13.22
N PRO A 853 -30.16 15.52 14.18
CA PRO A 853 -31.35 15.70 15.02
C PRO A 853 -31.08 16.63 16.21
N ARG A 854 -30.84 17.93 15.98
CA ARG A 854 -30.63 18.93 17.05
C ARG A 854 -31.87 19.82 17.26
N ASP A 855 -32.26 19.98 18.53
CA ASP A 855 -33.42 20.79 18.94
C ASP A 855 -34.71 20.40 18.20
N GLY A 856 -34.87 19.09 17.96
CA GLY A 856 -35.94 18.58 17.08
C GLY A 856 -35.64 18.92 15.62
N SER A 857 -36.59 19.58 14.95
CA SER A 857 -36.47 19.99 13.55
C SER A 857 -36.08 21.46 13.35
N ARG A 858 -35.90 22.22 14.44
CA ARG A 858 -35.78 23.68 14.38
C ARG A 858 -34.53 24.12 13.61
N PHE A 859 -33.36 23.59 13.98
CA PHE A 859 -32.10 23.97 13.33
C PHE A 859 -32.10 23.63 11.84
N ALA A 860 -32.54 22.42 11.49
CA ALA A 860 -32.65 21.98 10.10
C ALA A 860 -33.60 22.89 9.31
N THR A 861 -34.76 23.24 9.87
CA THR A 861 -35.73 24.15 9.23
C THR A 861 -35.15 25.55 9.03
N GLU A 862 -34.50 26.13 10.05
CA GLU A 862 -33.86 27.45 9.95
C GLU A 862 -32.73 27.47 8.91
N LEU A 863 -31.90 26.42 8.86
CA LEU A 863 -30.82 26.30 7.88
C LEU A 863 -31.36 26.13 6.46
N VAL A 864 -32.34 25.25 6.23
CA VAL A 864 -32.95 25.08 4.90
C VAL A 864 -33.64 26.37 4.44
N ARG A 865 -34.27 27.12 5.36
CA ARG A 865 -34.83 28.44 5.04
C ARG A 865 -33.73 29.44 4.63
N ALA A 866 -32.62 29.50 5.34
CA ALA A 866 -31.50 30.37 4.98
C ALA A 866 -30.85 29.98 3.63
N VAL A 867 -30.83 28.69 3.29
CA VAL A 867 -30.43 28.22 1.94
C VAL A 867 -31.45 28.66 0.89
N LEU A 868 -32.75 28.54 1.17
CA LEU A 868 -33.84 28.96 0.28
C LEU A 868 -33.79 30.46 -0.03
N GLU A 869 -33.57 31.31 0.98
CA GLU A 869 -33.45 32.77 0.81
C GLU A 869 -32.36 33.16 -0.20
N LYS A 870 -31.36 32.29 -0.38
CA LYS A 870 -30.25 32.47 -1.32
C LYS A 870 -30.40 31.68 -2.62
N THR A 871 -31.49 30.93 -2.75
CA THR A 871 -31.77 30.08 -3.91
C THR A 871 -32.87 30.74 -4.74
N PRO A 872 -32.53 31.37 -5.88
CA PRO A 872 -33.54 31.98 -6.73
C PRO A 872 -34.51 30.93 -7.28
N LEU A 873 -35.82 31.19 -7.16
CA LEU A 873 -36.88 30.29 -7.62
C LEU A 873 -37.31 30.55 -9.08
N ASN A 874 -36.61 31.43 -9.79
CA ASN A 874 -36.88 31.72 -11.19
C ASN A 874 -36.44 30.56 -12.09
N THR A 875 -37.11 30.45 -13.24
CA THR A 875 -36.75 29.49 -14.28
C THR A 875 -35.40 29.87 -14.89
N PRO A 876 -34.45 28.93 -15.01
CA PRO A 876 -33.23 29.16 -15.77
C PRO A 876 -33.56 29.64 -17.18
N SER A 877 -32.93 30.72 -17.63
CA SER A 877 -33.16 31.28 -18.96
C SER A 877 -32.85 30.24 -20.04
N LYS A 878 -33.61 30.25 -21.15
CA LYS A 878 -33.21 29.54 -22.38
C LYS A 878 -31.98 30.25 -22.92
N ALA A 879 -30.81 29.71 -22.60
CA ALA A 879 -29.54 30.34 -22.84
C ALA A 879 -29.30 30.57 -24.34
N ARG A 880 -29.06 31.83 -24.74
CA ARG A 880 -28.80 32.23 -26.13
C ARG A 880 -27.32 32.56 -26.38
N SER A 881 -26.55 32.67 -25.31
CA SER A 881 -25.10 32.90 -25.33
C SER A 881 -24.39 31.97 -24.34
N LYS A 882 -23.09 31.76 -24.53
CA LYS A 882 -22.24 30.95 -23.64
C LYS A 882 -22.24 31.47 -22.18
N GLN A 883 -22.35 32.79 -22.00
CA GLN A 883 -22.45 33.40 -20.67
C GLN A 883 -23.79 33.06 -19.99
N ASP A 884 -24.90 33.11 -20.73
CA ASP A 884 -26.22 32.71 -20.22
C ASP A 884 -26.26 31.22 -19.83
N GLN A 885 -25.55 30.36 -20.57
CA GLN A 885 -25.45 28.93 -20.27
C GLN A 885 -24.75 28.70 -18.92
N LEU A 886 -23.64 29.42 -18.67
CA LEU A 886 -22.90 29.33 -17.42
C LEU A 886 -23.72 29.85 -16.23
N GLU A 887 -24.44 30.96 -16.40
CA GLU A 887 -25.34 31.50 -15.37
C GLU A 887 -26.51 30.55 -15.08
N ALA A 888 -27.12 29.97 -16.12
CA ALA A 888 -28.18 28.97 -15.98
C ALA A 888 -27.68 27.68 -15.30
N ALA A 889 -26.45 27.23 -15.57
CA ALA A 889 -25.84 26.09 -14.89
C ALA A 889 -25.56 26.38 -13.41
N LYS A 890 -25.01 27.57 -13.10
CA LYS A 890 -24.78 28.02 -11.71
C LYS A 890 -26.09 28.10 -10.93
N LEU A 891 -27.14 28.66 -11.53
CA LEU A 891 -28.47 28.72 -10.92
C LEU A 891 -29.04 27.32 -10.65
N ARG A 892 -28.97 26.41 -11.64
CA ARG A 892 -29.43 25.02 -11.47
C ARG A 892 -28.69 24.29 -10.38
N SER A 893 -27.36 24.47 -10.29
CA SER A 893 -26.56 23.88 -9.22
C SER A 893 -27.04 24.33 -7.84
N LYS A 894 -27.38 25.62 -7.66
CA LYS A 894 -27.94 26.13 -6.40
C LYS A 894 -29.32 25.52 -6.10
N GLN A 895 -30.18 25.43 -7.11
CA GLN A 895 -31.53 24.86 -6.97
C GLN A 895 -31.47 23.37 -6.62
N PHE A 896 -30.63 22.57 -7.30
CA PHE A 896 -30.40 21.17 -6.94
C PHE A 896 -29.84 21.01 -5.54
N PHE A 897 -28.93 21.90 -5.12
CA PHE A 897 -28.41 21.88 -3.76
C PHE A 897 -29.52 22.11 -2.72
N PHE A 898 -30.43 23.06 -2.96
CA PHE A 898 -31.62 23.24 -2.13
C PHE A 898 -32.50 21.98 -2.07
N LEU A 899 -32.78 21.33 -3.20
CA LEU A 899 -33.55 20.07 -3.21
C LEU A 899 -32.88 18.97 -2.36
N ARG A 900 -31.55 18.89 -2.40
CA ARG A 900 -30.77 17.96 -1.57
C ARG A 900 -30.85 18.34 -0.08
N CYS A 901 -30.73 19.62 0.26
CA CYS A 901 -30.92 20.08 1.63
C CYS A 901 -32.31 19.74 2.17
N TYR A 902 -33.36 19.98 1.38
CA TYR A 902 -34.74 19.63 1.74
C TYR A 902 -34.90 18.14 2.05
N THR A 903 -34.41 17.29 1.15
CA THR A 903 -34.61 15.83 1.23
C THR A 903 -33.73 15.14 2.27
N ASN A 904 -32.60 15.74 2.64
CA ASN A 904 -31.72 15.22 3.70
C ASN A 904 -32.05 15.80 5.08
N ALA A 905 -32.90 16.83 5.17
CA ALA A 905 -33.16 17.51 6.42
C ALA A 905 -33.94 16.64 7.42
N TYR A 906 -33.53 16.71 8.69
CA TYR A 906 -34.20 16.01 9.77
C TYR A 906 -35.56 16.66 10.08
N GLN A 907 -36.65 15.96 9.72
CA GLN A 907 -38.04 16.29 10.06
C GLN A 907 -38.48 17.73 9.68
N LEU A 908 -38.51 18.11 8.40
CA LEU A 908 -39.01 19.44 8.01
C LEU A 908 -40.54 19.56 8.14
N ASN A 909 -40.98 20.59 8.87
CA ASN A 909 -42.40 20.95 9.03
C ASN A 909 -42.62 22.43 8.68
N ASP A 910 -42.30 22.80 7.44
CA ASP A 910 -42.45 24.17 6.93
C ASP A 910 -43.20 24.17 5.58
N PRO A 911 -44.38 24.81 5.49
CA PRO A 911 -45.16 24.89 4.26
C PRO A 911 -44.48 25.68 3.13
N GLU A 912 -43.77 26.77 3.43
CA GLU A 912 -43.12 27.62 2.43
C GLU A 912 -41.97 26.88 1.77
N ILE A 913 -41.15 26.19 2.59
CA ILE A 913 -40.05 25.36 2.09
C ILE A 913 -40.60 24.21 1.23
N SER A 914 -41.70 23.57 1.67
CA SER A 914 -42.33 22.47 0.93
C SER A 914 -42.93 22.93 -0.39
N GLN A 915 -43.52 24.13 -0.43
CA GLN A 915 -44.02 24.75 -1.65
C GLN A 915 -42.88 25.09 -2.62
N ALA A 916 -41.77 25.64 -2.13
CA ALA A 916 -40.59 25.91 -2.94
C ALA A 916 -39.97 24.62 -3.52
N PHE A 917 -39.91 23.55 -2.72
CA PHE A 917 -39.47 22.23 -3.19
C PHE A 917 -40.36 21.70 -4.33
N ALA A 918 -41.68 21.78 -4.18
CA ALA A 918 -42.61 21.34 -5.23
C ALA A 918 -42.45 22.18 -6.50
N GLN A 919 -42.40 23.51 -6.36
CA GLN A 919 -42.21 24.43 -7.50
C GLN A 919 -40.91 24.15 -8.26
N LEU A 920 -39.80 23.97 -7.55
CA LEU A 920 -38.50 23.66 -8.19
C LEU A 920 -38.49 22.26 -8.80
N SER A 921 -39.13 21.28 -8.16
CA SER A 921 -39.23 19.91 -8.70
C SER A 921 -40.02 19.89 -10.00
N GLU A 922 -41.15 20.61 -10.09
CA GLU A 922 -41.91 20.74 -11.33
C GLU A 922 -41.15 21.49 -12.43
N GLN A 923 -40.30 22.45 -12.05
CA GLN A 923 -39.54 23.25 -13.01
C GLN A 923 -38.32 22.52 -13.56
N LEU A 924 -37.64 21.73 -12.72
CA LEU A 924 -36.36 21.12 -13.04
C LEU A 924 -36.45 19.67 -13.54
N LEU A 925 -37.60 19.03 -13.36
CA LEU A 925 -37.84 17.66 -13.82
C LEU A 925 -38.68 17.66 -15.11
N PRO A 926 -38.35 16.82 -16.10
CA PRO A 926 -37.38 15.71 -16.05
C PRO A 926 -35.92 16.19 -16.04
N PRO A 927 -34.97 15.37 -15.53
CA PRO A 927 -33.55 15.67 -15.63
C PRO A 927 -33.15 15.85 -17.09
N GLN A 928 -32.29 16.83 -17.40
CA GLN A 928 -31.97 17.14 -18.80
C GLN A 928 -30.88 16.25 -19.38
N ASN A 929 -30.03 15.69 -18.52
CA ASN A 929 -28.90 14.85 -18.88
C ASN A 929 -28.59 13.86 -17.73
N LEU A 930 -27.64 12.95 -17.97
CA LEU A 930 -27.26 11.91 -17.01
C LEU A 930 -26.55 12.51 -15.78
N THR A 931 -25.89 13.65 -15.96
CA THR A 931 -25.31 14.46 -14.87
C THR A 931 -26.39 14.93 -13.88
N ASP A 932 -27.47 15.53 -14.36
CA ASP A 932 -28.62 15.95 -13.56
C ASP A 932 -29.26 14.75 -12.86
N ALA A 933 -29.41 13.63 -13.59
CA ALA A 933 -30.00 12.40 -13.07
C ALA A 933 -29.28 11.89 -11.82
N THR A 934 -27.95 11.93 -11.83
CA THR A 934 -27.11 11.48 -10.70
C THR A 934 -27.28 12.39 -9.48
N VAL A 935 -27.35 13.70 -9.68
CA VAL A 935 -27.55 14.67 -8.58
C VAL A 935 -28.95 14.53 -8.00
N LEU A 936 -29.96 14.43 -8.85
CA LEU A 936 -31.37 14.29 -8.47
C LEU A 936 -31.65 12.94 -7.78
N ALA A 937 -30.98 11.85 -8.18
CA ALA A 937 -31.10 10.57 -7.50
C ALA A 937 -30.72 10.67 -6.00
N SER A 938 -29.81 11.58 -5.64
CA SER A 938 -29.45 11.83 -4.23
C SER A 938 -30.57 12.44 -3.38
N CYS A 939 -31.62 12.97 -4.02
CA CYS A 939 -32.84 13.44 -3.35
C CYS A 939 -33.80 12.30 -2.96
N GLY A 940 -33.55 11.07 -3.43
CA GLY A 940 -34.30 9.88 -3.03
C GLY A 940 -35.78 9.91 -3.43
N GLU A 941 -36.64 9.35 -2.57
CA GLU A 941 -38.05 9.06 -2.89
C GLU A 941 -38.90 10.31 -3.14
N ALA A 942 -38.49 11.46 -2.61
CA ALA A 942 -39.25 12.70 -2.68
C ALA A 942 -39.42 13.23 -4.12
N ILE A 943 -38.52 12.87 -5.03
CA ILE A 943 -38.57 13.32 -6.43
C ILE A 943 -39.30 12.34 -7.37
N ILE A 944 -39.54 11.09 -6.95
CA ILE A 944 -40.20 10.06 -7.77
C ILE A 944 -41.52 10.53 -8.39
N PRO A 945 -42.42 11.24 -7.66
CA PRO A 945 -43.69 11.70 -8.23
C PRO A 945 -43.56 12.58 -9.47
N TYR A 946 -42.43 13.27 -9.62
CA TYR A 946 -42.15 14.20 -10.71
C TYR A 946 -41.41 13.55 -11.89
N LEU A 947 -41.01 12.29 -11.76
CA LEU A 947 -40.33 11.50 -12.81
C LEU A 947 -41.31 10.67 -13.66
N LYS A 948 -42.62 10.78 -13.40
CA LYS A 948 -43.64 10.04 -14.14
C LYS A 948 -43.60 10.43 -15.61
N LYS A 949 -43.51 9.42 -16.49
CA LYS A 949 -43.34 9.62 -17.94
C LYS A 949 -44.45 10.53 -18.49
N GLN A 950 -44.06 11.67 -19.05
CA GLN A 950 -44.98 12.59 -19.74
C GLN A 950 -44.78 12.55 -21.25
N THR A 951 -45.81 12.95 -21.99
CA THR A 951 -45.75 13.08 -23.45
C THR A 951 -44.95 14.33 -23.81
N GLY A 952 -43.96 14.21 -24.71
CA GLY A 952 -43.16 15.35 -25.20
C GLY A 952 -41.73 15.44 -24.66
N TRP A 953 -41.31 14.57 -23.74
CA TRP A 953 -39.90 14.51 -23.30
C TRP A 953 -38.98 13.95 -24.39
N LYS A 954 -37.80 14.54 -24.51
CA LYS A 954 -36.74 14.09 -25.42
C LYS A 954 -36.23 12.71 -25.01
N ALA A 955 -35.58 12.01 -25.94
CA ALA A 955 -34.94 10.71 -25.66
C ALA A 955 -33.94 10.79 -24.50
N ALA A 956 -33.09 11.83 -24.50
CA ALA A 956 -32.10 12.05 -23.44
C ALA A 956 -32.74 12.29 -22.07
N GLU A 957 -33.82 13.06 -21.99
CA GLU A 957 -34.57 13.32 -20.74
C GLU A 957 -35.21 12.03 -20.21
N ARG A 958 -35.78 11.20 -21.09
CA ARG A 958 -36.34 9.90 -20.71
C ARG A 958 -35.27 8.92 -20.20
N ALA A 959 -34.11 8.87 -20.87
CA ALA A 959 -32.96 8.08 -20.44
C ALA A 959 -32.43 8.56 -19.07
N ALA A 960 -32.35 9.87 -18.86
CA ALA A 960 -31.96 10.47 -17.59
C ALA A 960 -32.98 10.19 -16.46
N CYS A 961 -34.28 10.15 -16.76
CA CYS A 961 -35.31 9.66 -15.82
C CYS A 961 -35.08 8.19 -15.42
N VAL A 962 -34.80 7.30 -16.40
CA VAL A 962 -34.48 5.90 -16.13
C VAL A 962 -33.26 5.80 -15.20
N ARG A 963 -32.18 6.53 -15.48
CA ARG A 963 -31.00 6.57 -14.60
C ARG A 963 -31.34 7.04 -13.20
N THR A 964 -32.13 8.11 -13.08
CA THR A 964 -32.53 8.67 -11.78
C THR A 964 -33.31 7.64 -10.96
N LEU A 965 -34.31 6.99 -11.57
CA LEU A 965 -35.12 5.97 -10.91
C LEU A 965 -34.30 4.72 -10.57
N GLY A 966 -33.42 4.28 -11.47
CA GLY A 966 -32.52 3.15 -11.27
C GLY A 966 -31.59 3.35 -10.08
N LEU A 967 -31.01 4.54 -9.94
CA LEU A 967 -30.15 4.91 -8.81
C LEU A 967 -30.91 5.07 -7.48
N ILE A 968 -32.17 5.53 -7.51
CA ILE A 968 -33.02 5.59 -6.30
C ILE A 968 -33.36 4.17 -5.82
N GLY A 969 -33.74 3.29 -6.75
CA GLY A 969 -33.79 1.84 -6.58
C GLY A 969 -34.86 1.29 -5.62
N ASP A 970 -35.71 2.13 -5.02
CA ASP A 970 -36.81 1.72 -4.14
C ASP A 970 -37.97 1.09 -4.92
N GLN A 971 -38.94 0.51 -4.21
CA GLN A 971 -40.06 -0.17 -4.86
C GLN A 971 -40.88 0.77 -5.75
N ARG A 972 -41.08 2.03 -5.33
CA ARG A 972 -41.84 3.02 -6.13
C ARG A 972 -41.09 3.40 -7.41
N ALA A 973 -39.78 3.60 -7.34
CA ALA A 973 -38.96 3.87 -8.50
C ALA A 973 -38.92 2.68 -9.46
N ARG A 974 -38.82 1.45 -8.95
CA ARG A 974 -38.92 0.21 -9.76
C ARG A 974 -40.26 0.06 -10.45
N ASP A 975 -41.35 0.40 -9.78
CA ASP A 975 -42.68 0.36 -10.38
C ASP A 975 -42.83 1.43 -11.47
N LEU A 976 -42.25 2.61 -11.27
CA LEU A 976 -42.25 3.66 -12.29
C LEU A 976 -41.32 3.36 -13.47
N LEU A 977 -40.20 2.68 -13.24
CA LEU A 977 -39.29 2.18 -14.29
C LEU A 977 -40.01 1.28 -15.30
N LYS A 978 -41.03 0.52 -14.86
CA LYS A 978 -41.82 -0.34 -15.75
C LYS A 978 -42.54 0.45 -16.84
N GLU A 979 -42.91 1.72 -16.60
CA GLU A 979 -43.52 2.60 -17.61
C GLU A 979 -42.56 2.95 -18.77
N PHE A 980 -41.26 2.74 -18.57
CA PHE A 980 -40.22 2.97 -19.59
C PHE A 980 -39.87 1.70 -20.38
N LEU A 981 -40.30 0.50 -19.96
CA LEU A 981 -40.03 -0.75 -20.67
C LEU A 981 -40.61 -0.75 -22.10
N ASP A 982 -41.76 -0.12 -22.29
CA ASP A 982 -42.43 0.05 -23.59
C ASP A 982 -41.88 1.23 -24.42
N ASP A 983 -40.78 1.86 -24.01
CA ASP A 983 -40.15 2.95 -24.77
C ASP A 983 -39.38 2.42 -25.98
N SER A 984 -39.74 2.87 -27.18
CA SER A 984 -39.14 2.43 -28.45
C SER A 984 -37.79 3.10 -28.79
N THR A 985 -37.16 3.80 -27.84
CA THR A 985 -35.93 4.56 -28.09
C THR A 985 -34.69 3.80 -27.63
N LEU A 986 -33.69 3.65 -28.51
CA LEU A 986 -32.45 2.93 -28.20
C LEU A 986 -31.70 3.51 -26.98
N LYS A 987 -31.59 4.84 -26.88
CA LYS A 987 -30.95 5.55 -25.75
C LYS A 987 -31.61 5.22 -24.40
N VAL A 988 -32.92 4.97 -24.39
CA VAL A 988 -33.65 4.57 -23.16
C VAL A 988 -33.39 3.10 -22.84
N ALA A 989 -33.36 2.23 -23.86
CA ALA A 989 -33.04 0.81 -23.70
C ALA A 989 -31.62 0.59 -23.15
N GLN A 990 -30.64 1.38 -23.60
CA GLN A 990 -29.25 1.36 -23.11
C GLN A 990 -29.16 1.68 -21.61
N GLU A 991 -29.97 2.60 -21.08
CA GLU A 991 -30.01 2.87 -19.64
C GLU A 991 -30.79 1.79 -18.88
N LEU A 992 -31.88 1.26 -19.43
CA LEU A 992 -32.72 0.25 -18.78
C LEU A 992 -31.95 -1.04 -18.47
N VAL A 993 -31.05 -1.47 -19.35
CA VAL A 993 -30.28 -2.72 -19.13
C VAL A 993 -29.38 -2.69 -17.89
N SER A 994 -29.06 -1.50 -17.37
CA SER A 994 -28.28 -1.35 -16.13
C SER A 994 -29.10 -1.57 -14.86
N PHE A 995 -30.44 -1.54 -14.97
CA PHE A 995 -31.36 -1.55 -13.82
C PHE A 995 -32.48 -2.60 -13.91
N VAL A 996 -32.59 -3.32 -15.03
CA VAL A 996 -33.64 -4.32 -15.30
C VAL A 996 -33.03 -5.71 -15.44
N ASP A 997 -33.51 -6.64 -14.61
CA ASP A 997 -32.99 -8.01 -14.55
C ASP A 997 -33.41 -8.89 -15.74
N ASP A 998 -34.50 -8.56 -16.45
CA ASP A 998 -35.05 -9.36 -17.55
C ASP A 998 -35.18 -8.52 -18.82
N TRP A 999 -34.20 -8.65 -19.71
CA TRP A 999 -34.11 -7.79 -20.90
C TRP A 999 -35.19 -8.09 -21.96
N SER A 1000 -35.83 -9.26 -21.88
CA SER A 1000 -36.97 -9.61 -22.76
C SER A 1000 -38.19 -8.71 -22.55
N GLN A 1001 -38.25 -8.01 -21.42
CA GLN A 1001 -39.31 -7.05 -21.13
C GLN A 1001 -39.07 -5.69 -21.76
N ILE A 1002 -37.85 -5.39 -22.22
CA ILE A 1002 -37.52 -4.10 -22.86
C ILE A 1002 -37.96 -4.16 -24.32
N SER A 1003 -38.93 -3.32 -24.70
CA SER A 1003 -39.61 -3.37 -26.00
C SER A 1003 -38.67 -3.29 -27.20
N VAL A 1004 -37.68 -2.39 -27.19
CA VAL A 1004 -36.66 -2.26 -28.25
C VAL A 1004 -35.86 -3.55 -28.41
N ILE A 1005 -35.42 -4.15 -27.30
CA ILE A 1005 -34.65 -5.40 -27.32
C ILE A 1005 -35.52 -6.52 -27.85
N ARG A 1006 -36.75 -6.67 -27.33
CA ARG A 1006 -37.68 -7.70 -27.78
C ARG A 1006 -37.97 -7.59 -29.28
N GLN A 1007 -38.26 -6.38 -29.78
CA GLN A 1007 -38.55 -6.16 -31.20
C GLN A 1007 -37.36 -6.51 -32.10
N HIS A 1008 -36.16 -6.01 -31.80
CA HIS A 1008 -34.99 -6.30 -32.64
C HIS A 1008 -34.55 -7.76 -32.55
N VAL A 1009 -34.71 -8.42 -31.41
CA VAL A 1009 -34.43 -9.87 -31.29
C VAL A 1009 -35.49 -10.70 -32.04
N GLU A 1010 -36.73 -10.23 -32.16
CA GLU A 1010 -37.77 -10.89 -32.95
C GLU A 1010 -37.65 -10.63 -34.47
N GLU A 1011 -37.20 -9.43 -34.87
CA GLU A 1011 -37.14 -8.99 -36.27
C GLU A 1011 -35.77 -9.23 -36.92
N ASP A 1012 -34.69 -8.86 -36.23
CA ASP A 1012 -33.32 -8.89 -36.73
C ASP A 1012 -32.48 -10.02 -36.11
N GLU A 1013 -33.03 -10.77 -35.15
CA GLU A 1013 -32.37 -11.87 -34.42
C GLU A 1013 -31.08 -11.43 -33.68
N LEU A 1014 -30.90 -10.11 -33.49
CA LEU A 1014 -29.69 -9.48 -32.93
C LEU A 1014 -30.02 -8.57 -31.75
N LEU A 1015 -29.05 -8.38 -30.84
CA LEU A 1015 -29.15 -7.35 -29.81
C LEU A 1015 -28.85 -5.98 -30.42
N PRO A 1016 -29.75 -4.98 -30.27
CA PRO A 1016 -29.57 -3.64 -30.85
C PRO A 1016 -28.62 -2.76 -30.03
N ILE A 1017 -28.23 -3.23 -28.84
CA ILE A 1017 -27.40 -2.50 -27.88
C ILE A 1017 -26.16 -3.31 -27.53
N SER A 1018 -25.09 -2.60 -27.19
CA SER A 1018 -23.92 -3.24 -26.59
C SER A 1018 -24.28 -3.78 -25.21
N ILE A 1019 -23.88 -5.02 -24.94
CA ILE A 1019 -24.00 -5.60 -23.60
C ILE A 1019 -23.16 -4.75 -22.66
N PRO A 1020 -23.67 -4.33 -21.49
CA PRO A 1020 -22.86 -3.66 -20.50
C PRO A 1020 -21.64 -4.53 -20.21
N ARG A 1021 -20.45 -3.94 -20.37
CA ARG A 1021 -19.14 -4.60 -20.17
C ARG A 1021 -18.92 -5.13 -18.73
N LYS A 1022 -19.91 -4.94 -17.85
CA LYS A 1022 -19.92 -5.33 -16.45
C LYS A 1022 -20.93 -6.43 -16.12
N LEU A 1023 -21.64 -6.95 -17.12
CA LEU A 1023 -22.51 -8.09 -16.92
C LEU A 1023 -21.64 -9.26 -16.43
N HIS A 1024 -21.92 -9.78 -15.23
CA HIS A 1024 -21.17 -10.87 -14.60
C HIS A 1024 -21.86 -12.23 -14.79
N ASP A 1025 -23.18 -12.21 -14.96
CA ASP A 1025 -24.01 -13.36 -15.29
C ASP A 1025 -24.96 -13.01 -16.45
N LEU A 1026 -25.33 -14.02 -17.23
CA LEU A 1026 -26.15 -13.81 -18.44
C LEU A 1026 -27.63 -14.12 -18.20
N ASN A 1027 -28.09 -14.14 -16.94
CA ASN A 1027 -29.48 -14.50 -16.62
C ASN A 1027 -30.49 -13.57 -17.29
N SER A 1028 -30.14 -12.29 -17.42
CA SER A 1028 -30.99 -11.28 -18.07
C SER A 1028 -31.27 -11.54 -19.55
N LEU A 1029 -30.41 -12.33 -20.20
CA LEU A 1029 -30.52 -12.72 -21.61
C LEU A 1029 -31.20 -14.08 -21.81
N SER A 1030 -31.36 -14.88 -20.74
CA SER A 1030 -31.79 -16.29 -20.80
C SER A 1030 -33.14 -16.54 -21.48
N LYS A 1031 -33.99 -15.52 -21.60
CA LYS A 1031 -35.32 -15.59 -22.23
C LYS A 1031 -35.36 -15.12 -23.69
N LEU A 1032 -34.25 -14.60 -24.23
CA LEU A 1032 -34.16 -14.08 -25.61
C LEU A 1032 -33.92 -15.22 -26.62
N THR A 1033 -34.82 -16.19 -26.66
CA THR A 1033 -34.65 -17.48 -27.37
C THR A 1033 -34.44 -17.39 -28.89
N ASN A 1034 -34.78 -16.27 -29.53
CA ASN A 1034 -34.57 -16.02 -30.97
C ASN A 1034 -33.21 -15.38 -31.28
N LEU A 1035 -32.39 -15.06 -30.29
CA LEU A 1035 -31.10 -14.41 -30.50
C LEU A 1035 -30.14 -15.35 -31.23
N THR A 1036 -29.60 -14.92 -32.39
CA THR A 1036 -28.68 -15.73 -33.20
C THR A 1036 -27.21 -15.35 -33.01
N SER A 1037 -26.90 -14.10 -32.67
CA SER A 1037 -25.54 -13.65 -32.36
C SER A 1037 -25.43 -12.86 -31.06
N LEU A 1038 -24.37 -13.11 -30.28
CA LEU A 1038 -24.07 -12.43 -29.02
C LEU A 1038 -22.58 -12.02 -28.94
N TYR A 1039 -22.34 -10.75 -28.63
CA TYR A 1039 -21.01 -10.15 -28.53
C TYR A 1039 -20.69 -9.80 -27.07
N LEU A 1040 -19.91 -10.64 -26.40
CA LEU A 1040 -19.49 -10.50 -25.00
C LEU A 1040 -18.12 -9.79 -24.84
N SER A 1041 -17.62 -9.15 -25.88
CA SER A 1041 -16.31 -8.49 -25.88
C SER A 1041 -16.19 -7.44 -24.77
N GLY A 1042 -15.16 -7.54 -23.93
CA GLY A 1042 -14.92 -6.62 -22.83
C GLY A 1042 -15.84 -6.81 -21.61
N THR A 1043 -16.66 -7.88 -21.55
CA THR A 1043 -17.44 -8.27 -20.37
C THR A 1043 -16.63 -9.06 -19.35
N GLN A 1044 -17.06 -9.08 -18.07
CA GLN A 1044 -16.45 -9.90 -17.00
C GLN A 1044 -17.17 -11.24 -16.77
N VAL A 1045 -17.97 -11.70 -17.74
CA VAL A 1045 -18.67 -12.98 -17.64
C VAL A 1045 -17.67 -14.14 -17.66
N SER A 1046 -17.74 -14.98 -16.64
CA SER A 1046 -16.96 -16.23 -16.56
C SER A 1046 -17.83 -17.49 -16.70
N ASP A 1047 -19.14 -17.36 -16.49
CA ASP A 1047 -20.12 -18.43 -16.64
C ASP A 1047 -21.19 -18.07 -17.69
N VAL A 1048 -21.29 -18.90 -18.73
CA VAL A 1048 -22.26 -18.77 -19.83
C VAL A 1048 -23.43 -19.74 -19.71
N SER A 1049 -23.54 -20.47 -18.58
CA SER A 1049 -24.58 -21.48 -18.34
C SER A 1049 -26.00 -20.96 -18.55
N ALA A 1050 -26.25 -19.69 -18.23
CA ALA A 1050 -27.54 -19.02 -18.44
C ALA A 1050 -27.97 -18.92 -19.92
N LEU A 1051 -27.05 -19.10 -20.88
CA LEU A 1051 -27.35 -19.14 -22.31
C LEU A 1051 -27.81 -20.52 -22.80
N ALA A 1052 -27.79 -21.55 -21.95
CA ALA A 1052 -28.11 -22.93 -22.36
C ALA A 1052 -29.51 -23.10 -22.99
N ASN A 1053 -30.45 -22.19 -22.70
CA ASN A 1053 -31.80 -22.20 -23.26
C ASN A 1053 -31.93 -21.42 -24.60
N LEU A 1054 -30.88 -20.76 -25.07
CA LEU A 1054 -30.87 -19.98 -26.32
C LEU A 1054 -30.50 -20.88 -27.51
N THR A 1055 -31.41 -21.79 -27.86
CA THR A 1055 -31.17 -22.83 -28.88
C THR A 1055 -30.92 -22.31 -30.29
N ASN A 1056 -31.27 -21.05 -30.58
CA ASN A 1056 -31.03 -20.40 -31.87
C ASN A 1056 -29.71 -19.63 -31.93
N LEU A 1057 -28.96 -19.54 -30.83
CA LEU A 1057 -27.68 -18.82 -30.78
C LEU A 1057 -26.61 -19.58 -31.59
N THR A 1058 -26.25 -19.04 -32.76
CA THR A 1058 -25.29 -19.65 -33.68
C THR A 1058 -23.91 -18.98 -33.65
N GLU A 1059 -23.84 -17.73 -33.19
CA GLU A 1059 -22.59 -16.96 -33.10
C GLU A 1059 -22.40 -16.37 -31.69
N LEU A 1060 -21.33 -16.77 -31.00
CA LEU A 1060 -20.93 -16.21 -29.71
C LEU A 1060 -19.49 -15.69 -29.81
N LYS A 1061 -19.31 -14.37 -29.76
CA LYS A 1061 -17.98 -13.73 -29.82
C LYS A 1061 -17.60 -13.15 -28.46
N SER A 1062 -16.48 -13.62 -27.92
CA SER A 1062 -15.84 -13.07 -26.71
C SER A 1062 -14.38 -12.77 -27.02
N PHE A 1063 -13.98 -11.51 -26.89
CA PHE A 1063 -12.56 -11.13 -26.84
C PHE A 1063 -12.21 -10.86 -25.37
N GLN A 1064 -11.62 -11.85 -24.72
CA GLN A 1064 -10.83 -11.60 -23.51
C GLN A 1064 -9.36 -11.53 -23.91
N ASN A 1065 -8.67 -10.48 -23.49
CA ASN A 1065 -7.21 -10.45 -23.52
C ASN A 1065 -6.69 -11.65 -22.70
N ALA A 1066 -5.83 -12.44 -23.36
CA ALA A 1066 -5.19 -13.68 -22.92
C ALA A 1066 -6.04 -14.97 -22.94
N GLY A 1067 -5.99 -15.65 -24.10
CA GLY A 1067 -6.28 -17.08 -24.24
C GLY A 1067 -7.53 -17.38 -25.06
N GLU A 1068 -7.35 -17.59 -26.37
CA GLU A 1068 -8.40 -18.08 -27.26
C GLU A 1068 -9.12 -19.31 -26.66
N ARG A 1069 -10.41 -19.17 -26.38
CA ARG A 1069 -11.37 -20.27 -26.43
C ARG A 1069 -12.45 -19.91 -27.43
N TYR A 1070 -12.28 -20.36 -28.67
CA TYR A 1070 -13.41 -20.55 -29.56
C TYR A 1070 -14.32 -21.61 -28.92
N PHE A 1071 -15.46 -21.20 -28.38
CA PHE A 1071 -16.54 -22.14 -28.07
C PHE A 1071 -17.25 -22.44 -29.40
N SER A 1072 -16.91 -23.56 -30.03
CA SER A 1072 -17.74 -24.13 -31.08
C SER A 1072 -19.00 -24.70 -30.42
N SER A 1073 -20.16 -24.17 -30.79
CA SER A 1073 -21.48 -24.67 -30.38
C SER A 1073 -21.66 -26.14 -30.75
N GLY A 1074 -22.08 -26.94 -29.77
CA GLY A 1074 -22.69 -28.26 -29.94
C GLY A 1074 -23.95 -28.32 -29.11
#